data_AF-A0A920CAK8-F1
#
_entry.id   AF-A0A920CAK8-F1
#
_cell.length_a   1.000
_cell.length_b   1.000
_cell.length_c   1.000
_cell.angle_alpha   90.00
_cell.angle_beta   90.00
_cell.angle_gamma   90.00
#
_symmetry.space_group_name_H-M   'P 1'
#
loop_
_entity.id
_entity.type
_entity.pdbx_description
1 polymer ?
#
loop_
_entity_poly.entity_id
_entity_poly.type
_entity_poly.pdbx_seq_one_letter_code
_entity_poly.pdbx_strand_id
1 'polypeptide(L)'
;MSWNKYRACKLFAVPLAAVLAFGALSEAGGSTAHAFQASDGDKAMKAFNAAFWDPAAKQFWGDTNRKTYQGFWVEAELWEMVMDAYQHTSDPDLKKQLRAQIDDIFDGTVAQYGSDWTNNPFNDDIMWWVMGSARAYQITGEARYLDAAKRHFAFVYDTQWDDEFAGGGIWWLNSEHNTKNACINFPAAEAAEYLYDITKDPYYLDAATRIFRWGKTMLTDGNGKVFDRIETEKGAIPDATHYNQGTYIGAAVGLYRMTGDTTYLDDAVKAANFTKTKLVDANGLLNYEGPNGDLKGGKTILMRNLSFLQKALDERGESKYKEFGATFDAWAAFNTEMAWSHRNPDGIVDGNWVGQLLSGTYGSWSSAAAVEALNVIKPMDAEVRYAVQDPYKKIEAERYNIGKGFVLEGALEGSLQLGGIQPGHYAAYKNVDFGTTGAQGFIARAASATGGGNIEIRLDALDGPKVGTLNVEGTGGWNNYIDAVTLLKDDQGNPSTITGKHDVYLVFTRKNDQYLFNLNWFKFTAGDPTKTDAYAKLKAGDYDGSEGLGKNAENGYLDGIRNNAYASYKGIDFGSGASGISVHVSSGSQGGTIEVKLDSLNGPTMGTVDIPALGGWDKWVDIMGNIDDKAAAGVHDVYLVFHGAGGGDYPCNLDWFTFTTMKGKARDAYAKLEAEDNNGGVGFGTESGGGQTYLAGINAANNPYVMYNYVDFGNTSPSKFHVQAASATGGGTIEVRLDSMNGPVIAENKITGTGGWQNFKVFPADVTAPVTGKHIVFMLFKGTDYLFNVDKFTFGDPAVFTAPTPPVEPPKDNVPPGDVENVRISYANGQLVLTWDGPYDIDAQKVQMTVSSGGQQIGDVIEVKRGVQTAAIPGTEQGKEYSIRFKSIDTSGNVSKGITVESGKQSAFSLTVDGNAVKDGDAFEDDAVLTFQVEEGLTAGGAATLTLNGKEYTVNADNRSLSIGLAGLLGEQTANVAVKDGSGHPDSKTFRFHVTASLGSIQNLMARYAAAGDLGGPLVPQLTNALKQAQHQRDGGKTDQAVKQLQNFAKHLNNEAMSDHVKDSVKAVLNADADFLIRAWQEGSR
;
A
#
# COMPACT_ATOMS: atom_id res chain seq x y z
N MET A 1 -2.85 -39.14 -77.73
CA MET A 1 -3.87 -38.58 -78.66
C MET A 1 -4.63 -37.48 -77.93
N SER A 2 -4.91 -36.35 -78.60
CA SER A 2 -5.76 -35.18 -78.19
C SER A 2 -5.50 -34.53 -76.80
N TRP A 3 -5.23 -33.22 -76.64
CA TRP A 3 -6.03 -32.00 -76.99
C TRP A 3 -7.39 -31.94 -76.27
N ASN A 4 -7.87 -30.83 -75.68
CA ASN A 4 -7.40 -29.41 -75.66
C ASN A 4 -8.04 -28.61 -74.48
N LYS A 5 -7.27 -27.68 -73.85
CA LYS A 5 -7.52 -26.25 -73.47
C LYS A 5 -8.88 -25.79 -72.85
N TYR A 6 -9.05 -24.65 -72.15
CA TYR A 6 -8.35 -23.38 -71.83
C TYR A 6 -8.68 -22.97 -70.36
N ARG A 7 -8.11 -21.98 -69.63
CA ARG A 7 -7.44 -20.67 -69.84
C ARG A 7 -6.32 -20.51 -68.76
N ALA A 8 -5.12 -19.96 -68.95
CA ALA A 8 -4.69 -18.58 -69.30
C ALA A 8 -5.08 -17.49 -68.25
N CYS A 9 -4.21 -16.59 -67.74
CA CYS A 9 -2.73 -16.46 -67.80
C CYS A 9 -2.21 -15.34 -66.86
N LYS A 10 -0.91 -15.41 -66.47
CA LYS A 10 0.06 -14.37 -65.99
C LYS A 10 0.65 -14.66 -64.60
N LEU A 11 1.91 -14.33 -64.26
CA LEU A 11 3.21 -14.31 -64.97
C LEU A 11 4.32 -14.11 -63.90
N PHE A 12 5.51 -14.71 -64.05
CA PHE A 12 6.58 -14.75 -63.04
C PHE A 12 7.46 -13.49 -62.93
N ALA A 13 8.08 -13.29 -61.75
CA ALA A 13 9.46 -12.79 -61.61
C ALA A 13 10.14 -13.40 -60.35
N VAL A 14 11.45 -13.65 -60.45
CA VAL A 14 12.38 -14.31 -59.49
C VAL A 14 13.52 -13.29 -59.24
N PRO A 15 14.08 -13.05 -58.03
CA PRO A 15 15.07 -13.93 -57.35
C PRO A 15 14.98 -13.88 -55.80
N LEU A 16 15.90 -14.38 -54.95
CA LEU A 16 17.23 -15.03 -55.09
C LEU A 16 17.37 -16.17 -54.01
N ALA A 17 18.60 -16.60 -53.66
CA ALA A 17 18.90 -17.51 -52.55
C ALA A 17 20.17 -17.09 -51.78
N ALA A 18 20.35 -17.66 -50.56
CA ALA A 18 21.45 -17.47 -49.58
C ALA A 18 21.52 -16.08 -48.91
N VAL A 19 21.64 -15.97 -47.58
CA VAL A 19 22.70 -16.53 -46.72
C VAL A 19 22.16 -17.17 -45.42
N LEU A 20 22.70 -18.33 -45.06
CA LEU A 20 22.64 -18.86 -43.68
C LEU A 20 23.61 -18.06 -42.80
N ALA A 21 23.09 -17.23 -41.90
CA ALA A 21 23.88 -16.63 -40.84
C ALA A 21 23.65 -17.43 -39.55
N PHE A 22 24.72 -18.06 -39.03
CA PHE A 22 24.77 -18.45 -37.63
C PHE A 22 24.76 -17.17 -36.78
N GLY A 23 23.57 -16.76 -36.32
CA GLY A 23 23.47 -15.87 -35.18
C GLY A 23 23.95 -16.63 -33.94
N ALA A 24 24.90 -16.06 -33.20
CA ALA A 24 25.37 -16.66 -31.97
C ALA A 24 24.23 -16.79 -30.95
N LEU A 25 24.37 -17.73 -30.01
CA LEU A 25 23.67 -17.69 -28.74
C LEU A 25 23.93 -16.32 -28.08
N SER A 26 22.97 -15.40 -28.18
CA SER A 26 22.98 -14.19 -27.37
C SER A 26 22.53 -14.56 -25.97
N GLU A 27 23.40 -14.34 -25.00
CA GLU A 27 23.01 -14.29 -23.59
C GLU A 27 21.86 -13.28 -23.40
N ALA A 28 21.02 -13.53 -22.38
CA ALA A 28 19.76 -12.84 -22.10
C ALA A 28 19.73 -11.34 -22.51
N GLY A 29 19.14 -11.06 -23.68
CA GLY A 29 19.05 -9.73 -24.24
C GLY A 29 17.85 -8.96 -23.70
N GLY A 30 18.02 -8.26 -22.58
CA GLY A 30 17.13 -7.16 -22.23
C GLY A 30 17.21 -6.07 -23.31
N SER A 31 16.07 -5.58 -23.79
CA SER A 31 16.06 -4.37 -24.62
C SER A 31 16.22 -3.16 -23.70
N THR A 32 17.33 -2.44 -23.81
CA THR A 32 17.41 -1.09 -23.24
C THR A 32 16.28 -0.26 -23.83
N ALA A 33 15.32 0.14 -23.01
CA ALA A 33 14.39 1.18 -23.41
C ALA A 33 15.17 2.50 -23.54
N HIS A 34 14.62 3.44 -24.30
CA HIS A 34 15.04 4.83 -24.17
C HIS A 34 14.21 5.45 -23.06
N ALA A 35 14.85 6.28 -22.22
CA ALA A 35 14.20 7.06 -21.18
C ALA A 35 12.89 7.66 -21.69
N PHE A 36 11.82 7.46 -20.91
CA PHE A 36 10.55 8.16 -21.17
C PHE A 36 10.80 9.67 -21.27
N GLN A 37 10.18 10.32 -22.23
CA GLN A 37 10.42 11.74 -22.47
C GLN A 37 9.41 12.58 -21.70
N ALA A 38 9.74 13.83 -21.38
CA ALA A 38 8.74 14.77 -20.84
C ALA A 38 7.49 14.89 -21.75
N SER A 39 7.67 14.72 -23.07
CA SER A 39 6.53 14.66 -24.02
C SER A 39 5.62 13.45 -23.87
N ASP A 40 6.03 12.40 -23.15
CA ASP A 40 5.18 11.24 -22.84
C ASP A 40 4.16 11.55 -21.74
N GLY A 41 4.50 12.41 -20.76
CA GLY A 41 3.53 12.94 -19.80
C GLY A 41 2.39 13.71 -20.49
N ASP A 42 2.71 14.53 -21.50
CA ASP A 42 1.71 15.22 -22.33
C ASP A 42 0.81 14.22 -23.09
N LYS A 43 1.38 13.14 -23.64
CA LYS A 43 0.63 12.11 -24.38
C LYS A 43 -0.29 11.34 -23.43
N ALA A 44 0.21 10.94 -22.26
CA ALA A 44 -0.55 10.21 -21.25
C ALA A 44 -1.72 11.04 -20.73
N MET A 45 -1.51 12.32 -20.40
CA MET A 45 -2.59 13.21 -19.93
C MET A 45 -3.64 13.47 -21.02
N LYS A 46 -3.22 13.65 -22.28
CA LYS A 46 -4.14 13.79 -23.43
C LYS A 46 -4.97 12.52 -23.66
N ALA A 47 -4.36 11.33 -23.57
CA ALA A 47 -5.05 10.05 -23.67
C ALA A 47 -6.05 9.85 -22.52
N PHE A 48 -5.63 10.14 -21.28
CA PHE A 48 -6.47 10.03 -20.08
C PHE A 48 -7.71 10.92 -20.18
N ASN A 49 -7.55 12.20 -20.56
CA ASN A 49 -8.67 13.10 -20.80
C ASN A 49 -9.59 12.59 -21.92
N ALA A 50 -9.04 12.07 -23.03
CA ALA A 50 -9.85 11.52 -24.11
C ALA A 50 -10.68 10.30 -23.69
N ALA A 51 -10.15 9.47 -22.78
CA ALA A 51 -10.83 8.30 -22.24
C ALA A 51 -11.88 8.63 -21.16
N PHE A 52 -11.55 9.52 -20.22
CA PHE A 52 -12.28 9.66 -18.96
C PHE A 52 -12.92 11.02 -18.69
N TRP A 53 -12.49 12.12 -19.32
CA TRP A 53 -13.03 13.46 -19.01
C TRP A 53 -14.41 13.71 -19.64
N ASP A 54 -15.37 14.18 -18.84
CA ASP A 54 -16.63 14.76 -19.32
C ASP A 54 -16.61 16.30 -19.18
N PRO A 55 -16.47 17.06 -20.28
CA PRO A 55 -16.47 18.53 -20.23
C PRO A 55 -17.86 19.14 -20.02
N ALA A 56 -18.94 18.36 -20.08
CA ALA A 56 -20.31 18.85 -19.85
C ALA A 56 -20.71 18.73 -18.37
N ALA A 57 -20.32 17.63 -17.71
CA ALA A 57 -20.45 17.49 -16.26
C ALA A 57 -19.29 18.15 -15.48
N LYS A 58 -18.17 18.40 -16.17
CA LYS A 58 -16.89 18.84 -15.59
C LYS A 58 -16.32 17.83 -14.57
N GLN A 59 -16.40 16.54 -14.90
CA GLN A 59 -15.99 15.44 -14.01
C GLN A 59 -15.34 14.29 -14.80
N PHE A 60 -14.56 13.46 -14.13
CA PHE A 60 -14.08 12.19 -14.70
C PHE A 60 -15.10 11.06 -14.55
N TRP A 61 -15.25 10.27 -15.61
CA TRP A 61 -15.87 8.95 -15.57
C TRP A 61 -15.02 7.99 -14.73
N GLY A 62 -15.66 7.14 -13.92
CA GLY A 62 -14.96 6.12 -13.13
C GLY A 62 -14.32 5.03 -14.00
N ASP A 63 -14.85 4.79 -15.20
CA ASP A 63 -14.36 3.81 -16.16
C ASP A 63 -14.59 4.19 -17.64
N THR A 64 -14.03 3.41 -18.56
CA THR A 64 -14.24 3.57 -20.01
C THR A 64 -15.66 3.22 -20.50
N ASN A 65 -16.54 2.66 -19.66
CA ASN A 65 -17.94 2.43 -20.01
C ASN A 65 -18.81 3.68 -19.82
N ARG A 66 -18.31 4.70 -19.10
CA ARG A 66 -18.97 6.01 -18.92
C ARG A 66 -20.40 5.88 -18.37
N LYS A 67 -20.56 5.06 -17.33
CA LYS A 67 -21.85 4.83 -16.66
C LYS A 67 -22.00 5.59 -15.34
N THR A 68 -20.89 5.80 -14.63
CA THR A 68 -20.82 6.47 -13.34
C THR A 68 -19.59 7.36 -13.31
N TYR A 69 -19.72 8.57 -12.77
CA TYR A 69 -18.57 9.42 -12.46
C TYR A 69 -17.73 8.81 -11.35
N GLN A 70 -16.54 9.37 -11.16
CA GLN A 70 -15.60 8.98 -10.11
C GLN A 70 -16.15 9.30 -8.70
N GLY A 71 -15.66 8.58 -7.69
CA GLY A 71 -15.95 8.85 -6.28
C GLY A 71 -15.36 10.18 -5.81
N PHE A 72 -16.01 10.81 -4.82
CA PHE A 72 -15.72 12.17 -4.38
C PHE A 72 -14.24 12.39 -4.00
N TRP A 73 -13.65 11.52 -3.18
CA TRP A 73 -12.25 11.66 -2.77
C TRP A 73 -11.27 11.44 -3.92
N VAL A 74 -11.50 10.43 -4.77
CA VAL A 74 -10.64 10.14 -5.93
C VAL A 74 -10.68 11.28 -6.95
N GLU A 75 -11.80 11.99 -7.10
CA GLU A 75 -11.88 13.15 -7.99
C GLU A 75 -10.94 14.29 -7.56
N ALA A 76 -10.66 14.43 -6.25
CA ALA A 76 -9.61 15.33 -5.76
C ALA A 76 -8.20 14.89 -6.21
N GLU A 77 -7.93 13.59 -6.21
CA GLU A 77 -6.64 13.05 -6.65
C GLU A 77 -6.41 13.17 -8.15
N LEU A 78 -7.48 13.04 -8.95
CA LEU A 78 -7.46 13.34 -10.38
C LEU A 78 -7.34 14.85 -10.64
N TRP A 79 -7.91 15.69 -9.77
CA TRP A 79 -7.74 17.14 -9.82
C TRP A 79 -6.28 17.54 -9.59
N GLU A 80 -5.63 16.95 -8.59
CA GLU A 80 -4.20 17.12 -8.35
C GLU A 80 -3.34 16.59 -9.50
N MET A 81 -3.64 15.42 -10.07
CA MET A 81 -2.93 14.91 -11.25
C MET A 81 -3.01 15.90 -12.45
N VAL A 82 -4.13 16.60 -12.63
CA VAL A 82 -4.27 17.68 -13.62
C VAL A 82 -3.40 18.89 -13.26
N MET A 83 -3.21 19.20 -11.97
CA MET A 83 -2.29 20.24 -11.50
C MET A 83 -0.82 19.87 -11.74
N ASP A 84 -0.43 18.61 -11.47
CA ASP A 84 0.91 18.11 -11.70
C ASP A 84 1.25 18.11 -13.19
N ALA A 85 0.35 17.63 -14.05
CA ALA A 85 0.49 17.74 -15.50
C ALA A 85 0.54 19.21 -15.99
N TYR A 86 -0.23 20.11 -15.37
CA TYR A 86 -0.16 21.55 -15.66
C TYR A 86 1.21 22.14 -15.29
N GLN A 87 1.79 21.76 -14.15
CA GLN A 87 3.11 22.23 -13.74
C GLN A 87 4.21 21.70 -14.68
N HIS A 88 4.18 20.39 -14.97
CA HIS A 88 5.14 19.69 -15.82
C HIS A 88 5.14 20.15 -17.29
N THR A 89 3.97 20.31 -17.91
CA THR A 89 3.90 20.47 -19.37
C THR A 89 4.58 21.75 -19.89
N SER A 90 5.25 21.62 -21.04
CA SER A 90 5.82 22.73 -21.82
C SER A 90 5.02 23.05 -23.09
N ASP A 91 4.00 22.25 -23.43
CA ASP A 91 3.05 22.53 -24.51
C ASP A 91 2.09 23.66 -24.06
N PRO A 92 2.12 24.84 -24.69
CA PRO A 92 1.34 25.99 -24.24
C PRO A 92 -0.18 25.81 -24.43
N ASP A 93 -0.61 25.02 -25.41
CA ASP A 93 -2.04 24.77 -25.65
C ASP A 93 -2.57 23.76 -24.63
N LEU A 94 -1.81 22.70 -24.34
CA LEU A 94 -2.14 21.77 -23.24
C LEU A 94 -2.10 22.50 -21.89
N LYS A 95 -1.08 23.31 -21.61
CA LYS A 95 -0.98 24.07 -20.34
C LYS A 95 -2.18 24.99 -20.12
N LYS A 96 -2.67 25.64 -21.19
CA LYS A 96 -3.89 26.45 -21.15
C LYS A 96 -5.15 25.60 -20.92
N GLN A 97 -5.25 24.44 -21.56
CA GLN A 97 -6.36 23.51 -21.34
C GLN A 97 -6.41 23.01 -19.89
N LEU A 98 -5.28 22.51 -19.36
CA LEU A 98 -5.19 22.00 -18.00
C LEU A 98 -5.47 23.10 -16.96
N ARG A 99 -5.00 24.34 -17.19
CA ARG A 99 -5.34 25.47 -16.30
C ARG A 99 -6.85 25.71 -16.22
N ALA A 100 -7.58 25.64 -17.33
CA ALA A 100 -9.04 25.75 -17.31
C ALA A 100 -9.70 24.52 -16.67
N GLN A 101 -9.15 23.32 -16.89
CA GLN A 101 -9.63 22.08 -16.29
C GLN A 101 -9.52 22.08 -14.76
N ILE A 102 -8.51 22.75 -14.18
CA ILE A 102 -8.41 22.98 -12.73
C ILE A 102 -9.64 23.77 -12.22
N ASP A 103 -10.14 24.77 -12.96
CA ASP A 103 -11.36 25.48 -12.57
C ASP A 103 -12.59 24.60 -12.75
N ASP A 104 -12.64 23.87 -13.87
CA ASP A 104 -13.79 23.05 -14.23
C ASP A 104 -14.05 21.93 -13.21
N ILE A 105 -13.04 21.17 -12.79
CA ILE A 105 -13.21 20.05 -11.85
C ILE A 105 -13.81 20.53 -10.52
N PHE A 106 -13.32 21.66 -9.98
CA PHE A 106 -13.88 22.24 -8.76
C PHE A 106 -15.33 22.73 -8.97
N ASP A 107 -15.63 23.39 -10.09
CA ASP A 107 -16.99 23.81 -10.43
C ASP A 107 -17.95 22.61 -10.55
N GLY A 108 -17.51 21.51 -11.17
CA GLY A 108 -18.29 20.28 -11.35
C GLY A 108 -18.61 19.61 -10.01
N THR A 109 -17.59 19.42 -9.17
CA THR A 109 -17.78 18.92 -7.80
C THR A 109 -18.69 19.82 -6.98
N VAL A 110 -18.49 21.14 -7.01
CA VAL A 110 -19.37 22.08 -6.28
C VAL A 110 -20.81 22.06 -6.79
N ALA A 111 -21.02 21.85 -8.09
CA ALA A 111 -22.36 21.71 -8.66
C ALA A 111 -23.09 20.41 -8.22
N GLN A 112 -22.37 19.32 -7.98
CA GLN A 112 -22.95 18.05 -7.52
C GLN A 112 -23.07 17.95 -5.99
N TYR A 113 -22.04 18.37 -5.25
CA TYR A 113 -21.89 18.12 -3.81
C TYR A 113 -22.08 19.37 -2.94
N GLY A 114 -22.16 20.57 -3.55
CA GLY A 114 -22.18 21.85 -2.84
C GLY A 114 -20.77 22.39 -2.55
N SER A 115 -20.69 23.58 -1.95
CA SER A 115 -19.43 24.27 -1.59
C SER A 115 -19.05 24.18 -0.11
N ASP A 116 -19.82 23.42 0.66
CA ASP A 116 -19.60 23.09 2.06
C ASP A 116 -19.68 21.57 2.18
N TRP A 117 -18.54 20.94 2.43
CA TRP A 117 -18.37 19.49 2.48
C TRP A 117 -18.34 18.94 3.91
N THR A 118 -18.58 19.79 4.93
CA THR A 118 -18.64 19.39 6.35
C THR A 118 -19.80 18.44 6.68
N ASN A 119 -20.71 18.22 5.72
CA ASN A 119 -21.77 17.21 5.77
C ASN A 119 -21.33 15.80 5.31
N ASN A 120 -20.14 15.65 4.72
CA ASN A 120 -19.57 14.35 4.40
C ASN A 120 -19.08 13.69 5.69
N PRO A 121 -19.53 12.47 6.05
CA PRO A 121 -19.07 11.80 7.27
C PRO A 121 -17.60 11.39 7.24
N PHE A 122 -16.98 11.29 6.06
CA PHE A 122 -15.58 10.93 5.86
C PHE A 122 -14.68 12.16 5.98
N ASN A 123 -13.77 12.18 6.98
CA ASN A 123 -12.88 13.32 7.19
C ASN A 123 -11.73 13.34 6.17
N ASP A 124 -11.27 12.16 5.72
CA ASP A 124 -10.29 12.01 4.65
C ASP A 124 -10.82 12.54 3.32
N ASP A 125 -12.03 12.18 2.90
CA ASP A 125 -12.72 12.78 1.75
C ASP A 125 -12.61 14.33 1.76
N ILE A 126 -12.90 14.94 2.91
CA ILE A 126 -12.82 16.40 3.09
C ILE A 126 -11.37 16.88 2.98
N MET A 127 -10.41 16.15 3.57
CA MET A 127 -9.00 16.56 3.62
C MET A 127 -8.28 16.45 2.28
N TRP A 128 -8.58 15.45 1.45
CA TRP A 128 -8.09 15.38 0.07
C TRP A 128 -8.52 16.62 -0.73
N TRP A 129 -9.78 17.05 -0.58
CA TRP A 129 -10.27 18.29 -1.19
C TRP A 129 -9.70 19.58 -0.57
N VAL A 130 -9.31 19.57 0.72
CA VAL A 130 -8.54 20.67 1.34
C VAL A 130 -7.18 20.82 0.66
N MET A 131 -6.45 19.71 0.51
CA MET A 131 -5.11 19.69 -0.08
C MET A 131 -5.15 20.17 -1.53
N GLY A 132 -6.01 19.57 -2.35
CA GLY A 132 -6.24 20.01 -3.73
C GLY A 132 -6.65 21.49 -3.82
N SER A 133 -7.49 21.97 -2.90
CA SER A 133 -7.87 23.40 -2.86
C SER A 133 -6.68 24.31 -2.48
N ALA A 134 -5.80 23.91 -1.57
CA ALA A 134 -4.60 24.68 -1.25
C ALA A 134 -3.63 24.75 -2.46
N ARG A 135 -3.41 23.61 -3.15
CA ARG A 135 -2.62 23.55 -4.39
C ARG A 135 -3.24 24.37 -5.53
N ALA A 136 -4.56 24.31 -5.70
CA ALA A 136 -5.28 25.14 -6.65
C ALA A 136 -5.09 26.64 -6.35
N TYR A 137 -5.09 27.06 -5.08
CA TYR A 137 -4.78 28.46 -4.75
C TYR A 137 -3.35 28.85 -5.17
N GLN A 138 -2.34 28.01 -4.90
CA GLN A 138 -0.95 28.29 -5.32
C GLN A 138 -0.81 28.45 -6.86
N ILE A 139 -1.62 27.74 -7.65
CA ILE A 139 -1.61 27.81 -9.12
C ILE A 139 -2.44 29.00 -9.66
N THR A 140 -3.58 29.29 -9.05
CA THR A 140 -4.59 30.21 -9.60
C THR A 140 -4.56 31.62 -8.99
N GLY A 141 -4.17 31.73 -7.72
CA GLY A 141 -4.35 32.93 -6.89
C GLY A 141 -5.81 33.24 -6.51
N GLU A 142 -6.78 32.38 -6.85
CA GLU A 142 -8.21 32.66 -6.66
C GLU A 142 -8.68 32.33 -5.24
N ALA A 143 -9.14 33.36 -4.51
CA ALA A 143 -9.51 33.26 -3.10
C ALA A 143 -10.52 32.13 -2.76
N ARG A 144 -11.40 31.76 -3.70
CA ARG A 144 -12.39 30.67 -3.51
C ARG A 144 -11.76 29.35 -3.06
N TYR A 145 -10.55 29.05 -3.54
CA TYR A 145 -9.81 27.85 -3.19
C TYR A 145 -9.20 27.92 -1.79
N LEU A 146 -8.58 29.05 -1.44
CA LEU A 146 -8.04 29.25 -0.09
C LEU A 146 -9.14 29.28 0.97
N ASP A 147 -10.28 29.90 0.66
CA ASP A 147 -11.45 29.93 1.54
C ASP A 147 -12.05 28.53 1.74
N ALA A 148 -12.04 27.68 0.71
CA ALA A 148 -12.46 26.28 0.82
C ALA A 148 -11.45 25.47 1.65
N ALA A 149 -10.15 25.57 1.35
CA ALA A 149 -9.10 24.85 2.08
C ALA A 149 -9.11 25.21 3.57
N LYS A 150 -9.09 26.50 3.92
CA LYS A 150 -9.07 26.96 5.32
C LYS A 150 -10.30 26.51 6.12
N ARG A 151 -11.50 26.63 5.55
CA ARG A 151 -12.76 26.28 6.22
C ARG A 151 -12.81 24.80 6.56
N HIS A 152 -12.52 23.96 5.59
CA HIS A 152 -12.63 22.52 5.73
C HIS A 152 -11.47 21.93 6.55
N PHE A 153 -10.25 22.51 6.45
CA PHE A 153 -9.15 22.17 7.36
C PHE A 153 -9.51 22.44 8.81
N ALA A 154 -9.99 23.65 9.12
CA ALA A 154 -10.38 24.02 10.49
C ALA A 154 -11.51 23.13 11.02
N PHE A 155 -12.52 22.82 10.20
CA PHE A 155 -13.56 21.86 10.58
C PHE A 155 -12.97 20.50 11.00
N VAL A 156 -12.11 19.89 10.18
CA VAL A 156 -11.56 18.56 10.49
C VAL A 156 -10.57 18.64 11.66
N TYR A 157 -9.57 19.51 11.61
CA TYR A 157 -8.52 19.54 12.63
C TYR A 157 -9.02 20.03 14.00
N ASP A 158 -9.81 21.11 14.05
CA ASP A 158 -10.26 21.70 15.32
C ASP A 158 -11.39 20.89 16.00
N THR A 159 -12.09 20.00 15.27
CA THR A 159 -13.23 19.23 15.82
C THR A 159 -13.04 17.71 15.84
N GLN A 160 -12.12 17.16 15.03
CA GLN A 160 -11.92 15.71 14.89
C GLN A 160 -10.53 15.23 15.35
N TRP A 161 -9.61 16.14 15.68
CA TRP A 161 -8.47 15.79 16.53
C TRP A 161 -8.96 15.44 17.94
N ASP A 162 -8.51 14.31 18.47
CA ASP A 162 -8.84 13.87 19.82
C ASP A 162 -7.58 13.38 20.57
N ASP A 163 -7.43 13.79 21.83
CA ASP A 163 -6.34 13.36 22.71
C ASP A 163 -6.75 12.22 23.69
N GLU A 164 -8.04 11.88 23.80
CA GLU A 164 -8.53 10.85 24.74
C GLU A 164 -8.19 9.43 24.28
N PHE A 165 -8.43 9.11 23.00
CA PHE A 165 -8.05 7.85 22.36
C PHE A 165 -6.69 7.97 21.65
N ALA A 166 -5.84 6.95 21.80
CA ALA A 166 -4.51 6.86 21.20
C ALA A 166 -3.55 8.07 21.48
N GLY A 167 -3.87 8.90 22.48
CA GLY A 167 -3.04 10.04 22.91
C GLY A 167 -2.90 11.16 21.87
N GLY A 168 -3.82 11.24 20.91
CA GLY A 168 -3.79 12.19 19.80
C GLY A 168 -4.43 11.61 18.53
N GLY A 169 -4.31 12.37 17.44
CA GLY A 169 -4.72 11.95 16.09
C GLY A 169 -6.17 12.29 15.74
N ILE A 170 -6.40 12.37 14.44
CA ILE A 170 -7.69 12.71 13.82
C ILE A 170 -8.50 11.43 13.56
N TRP A 171 -9.79 11.45 13.90
CA TRP A 171 -10.75 10.39 13.58
C TRP A 171 -10.99 10.27 12.08
N TRP A 172 -11.19 9.04 11.59
CA TRP A 172 -11.49 8.79 10.18
C TRP A 172 -12.87 9.36 9.78
N LEU A 173 -13.88 9.15 10.62
CA LEU A 173 -15.23 9.67 10.40
C LEU A 173 -15.59 10.74 11.43
N ASN A 174 -16.38 11.75 11.04
CA ASN A 174 -17.00 12.68 11.98
C ASN A 174 -18.37 12.20 12.52
N SER A 175 -18.94 11.15 11.93
CA SER A 175 -20.17 10.50 12.41
C SER A 175 -19.94 9.46 13.50
N GLU A 176 -18.81 8.74 13.45
CA GLU A 176 -18.49 7.63 14.36
C GLU A 176 -16.99 7.57 14.70
N HIS A 177 -16.65 7.55 15.98
CA HIS A 177 -15.27 7.62 16.48
C HIS A 177 -14.71 6.23 16.82
N ASN A 178 -14.70 5.35 15.81
CA ASN A 178 -14.26 3.96 15.96
C ASN A 178 -12.79 3.72 15.55
N THR A 179 -12.20 4.60 14.73
CA THR A 179 -10.84 4.39 14.21
C THR A 179 -10.15 5.67 13.72
N LYS A 180 -8.82 5.74 13.90
CA LYS A 180 -7.94 6.84 13.45
C LYS A 180 -6.96 6.29 12.40
N ASN A 181 -6.93 6.87 11.21
CA ASN A 181 -6.28 6.28 10.02
C ASN A 181 -5.14 7.15 9.47
N ALA A 182 -4.18 6.50 8.81
CA ALA A 182 -3.14 7.16 8.03
C ALA A 182 -3.72 8.01 6.88
N CYS A 183 -4.78 7.53 6.23
CA CYS A 183 -5.46 8.18 5.11
C CYS A 183 -6.18 9.50 5.44
N ILE A 184 -6.32 9.86 6.71
CA ILE A 184 -6.69 11.22 7.15
C ILE A 184 -5.50 11.97 7.76
N ASN A 185 -4.72 11.31 8.62
CA ASN A 185 -3.72 12.03 9.42
C ASN A 185 -2.55 12.55 8.57
N PHE A 186 -1.98 11.77 7.65
CA PHE A 186 -0.86 12.27 6.85
C PHE A 186 -1.28 13.30 5.78
N PRO A 187 -2.42 13.13 5.06
CA PRO A 187 -2.98 14.21 4.22
C PRO A 187 -3.31 15.48 5.01
N ALA A 188 -3.71 15.39 6.28
CA ALA A 188 -3.92 16.55 7.12
C ALA A 188 -2.61 17.29 7.47
N ALA A 189 -1.48 16.58 7.58
CA ALA A 189 -0.18 17.21 7.70
C ALA A 189 0.22 17.93 6.40
N GLU A 190 0.08 17.29 5.24
CA GLU A 190 0.35 17.89 3.92
C GLU A 190 -0.55 19.10 3.63
N ALA A 191 -1.85 19.01 3.94
CA ALA A 191 -2.79 20.13 3.83
C ALA A 191 -2.39 21.32 4.73
N ALA A 192 -1.95 21.05 5.96
CA ALA A 192 -1.44 22.06 6.86
C ALA A 192 -0.13 22.67 6.33
N GLU A 193 0.76 21.88 5.73
CA GLU A 193 1.98 22.36 5.07
C GLU A 193 1.65 23.32 3.91
N TYR A 194 0.76 22.95 2.98
CA TYR A 194 0.34 23.87 1.91
C TYR A 194 -0.29 25.15 2.47
N LEU A 195 -1.14 25.06 3.49
CA LEU A 195 -1.74 26.23 4.13
C LEU A 195 -0.70 27.10 4.87
N TYR A 196 0.31 26.50 5.51
CA TYR A 196 1.44 27.23 6.08
C TYR A 196 2.25 27.93 4.99
N ASP A 197 2.58 27.26 3.88
CA ASP A 197 3.35 27.86 2.80
C ASP A 197 2.62 29.08 2.19
N ILE A 198 1.31 28.97 2.01
CA ILE A 198 0.46 30.05 1.48
C ILE A 198 0.34 31.24 2.45
N THR A 199 0.17 30.97 3.75
CA THR A 199 -0.26 31.99 4.72
C THR A 199 0.83 32.49 5.66
N LYS A 200 1.88 31.69 5.86
CA LYS A 200 2.90 31.80 6.91
C LYS A 200 2.34 31.86 8.34
N ASP A 201 1.08 31.44 8.55
CA ASP A 201 0.44 31.41 9.87
C ASP A 201 0.92 30.20 10.70
N PRO A 202 1.60 30.41 11.85
CA PRO A 202 2.21 29.32 12.62
C PRO A 202 1.22 28.25 13.09
N TYR A 203 -0.09 28.55 13.20
CA TYR A 203 -1.13 27.55 13.51
C TYR A 203 -1.03 26.31 12.62
N TYR A 204 -0.76 26.49 11.32
CA TYR A 204 -0.66 25.37 10.38
C TYR A 204 0.65 24.59 10.52
N LEU A 205 1.79 25.25 10.79
CA LEU A 205 3.06 24.56 11.02
C LEU A 205 3.02 23.76 12.34
N ASP A 206 2.40 24.31 13.38
CA ASP A 206 2.17 23.62 14.65
C ASP A 206 1.24 22.40 14.45
N ALA A 207 0.18 22.54 13.64
CA ALA A 207 -0.70 21.43 13.27
C ALA A 207 0.05 20.32 12.52
N ALA A 208 0.74 20.63 11.42
CA ALA A 208 1.56 19.67 10.67
C ALA A 208 2.55 18.92 11.57
N THR A 209 3.28 19.67 12.41
CA THR A 209 4.28 19.13 13.35
C THR A 209 3.65 18.27 14.46
N ARG A 210 2.41 18.57 14.89
CA ARG A 210 1.67 17.75 15.85
C ARG A 210 1.18 16.46 15.21
N ILE A 211 0.53 16.56 14.05
CA ILE A 211 -0.09 15.44 13.35
C ILE A 211 0.97 14.43 12.89
N PHE A 212 2.01 14.89 12.19
CA PHE A 212 3.06 13.99 11.69
C PHE A 212 3.78 13.25 12.82
N ARG A 213 4.11 13.96 13.91
CA ARG A 213 4.82 13.37 15.07
C ARG A 213 4.00 12.33 15.80
N TRP A 214 2.69 12.55 15.96
CA TRP A 214 1.75 11.54 16.48
C TRP A 214 1.65 10.35 15.53
N GLY A 215 1.46 10.60 14.23
CA GLY A 215 1.37 9.57 13.20
C GLY A 215 2.62 8.71 13.13
N LYS A 216 3.82 9.31 13.20
CA LYS A 216 5.10 8.60 13.29
C LYS A 216 5.15 7.64 14.48
N THR A 217 4.66 8.07 15.66
CA THR A 217 4.71 7.25 16.89
C THR A 217 3.63 6.17 16.93
N MET A 218 2.43 6.44 16.40
CA MET A 218 1.24 5.59 16.57
C MET A 218 0.85 4.79 15.33
N LEU A 219 1.12 5.33 14.14
CA LEU A 219 0.81 4.75 12.82
C LEU A 219 2.09 4.33 12.06
N THR A 220 3.24 4.15 12.72
CA THR A 220 4.41 3.51 12.10
C THR A 220 5.19 2.61 13.06
N ASP A 221 6.07 1.78 12.50
CA ASP A 221 7.06 0.98 13.24
C ASP A 221 8.38 1.71 13.53
N GLY A 222 8.47 3.02 13.25
CA GLY A 222 9.70 3.83 13.37
C GLY A 222 10.79 3.54 12.33
N ASN A 223 10.58 2.51 11.50
CA ASN A 223 11.51 1.98 10.50
C ASN A 223 11.01 2.17 9.06
N GLY A 224 9.89 2.91 8.89
CA GLY A 224 9.35 3.32 7.61
C GLY A 224 8.12 2.54 7.14
N LYS A 225 7.64 1.55 7.91
CA LYS A 225 6.34 0.93 7.64
C LYS A 225 5.24 1.79 8.26
N VAL A 226 4.37 2.34 7.43
CA VAL A 226 3.15 3.03 7.82
C VAL A 226 2.03 2.01 8.01
N PHE A 227 1.29 2.13 9.10
CA PHE A 227 0.12 1.32 9.43
C PHE A 227 -1.14 2.01 8.91
N ASP A 228 -2.10 1.23 8.43
CA ASP A 228 -3.34 1.75 7.88
C ASP A 228 -4.15 2.56 8.92
N ARG A 229 -4.37 1.99 10.11
CA ARG A 229 -5.23 2.59 11.14
C ARG A 229 -5.04 2.02 12.54
N ILE A 230 -5.70 2.63 13.51
CA ILE A 230 -5.89 2.13 14.87
C ILE A 230 -7.39 2.06 15.15
N GLU A 231 -7.91 0.88 15.47
CA GLU A 231 -9.30 0.66 15.86
C GLU A 231 -9.44 0.67 17.39
N THR A 232 -10.55 1.20 17.91
CA THR A 232 -10.81 1.28 19.36
C THR A 232 -10.88 -0.08 20.04
N GLU A 233 -11.38 -1.11 19.35
CA GLU A 233 -11.48 -2.49 19.88
C GLU A 233 -10.26 -3.36 19.59
N LYS A 234 -9.61 -3.21 18.42
CA LYS A 234 -8.55 -4.12 17.95
C LYS A 234 -7.13 -3.57 18.09
N GLY A 235 -6.95 -2.28 18.38
CA GLY A 235 -5.66 -1.62 18.35
C GLY A 235 -5.18 -1.33 16.92
N ALA A 236 -3.87 -1.23 16.73
CA ALA A 236 -3.28 -0.91 15.43
C ALA A 236 -3.45 -2.05 14.42
N ILE A 237 -3.79 -1.70 13.19
CA ILE A 237 -3.89 -2.58 12.02
C ILE A 237 -2.65 -2.31 11.14
N PRO A 238 -1.57 -3.09 11.29
CA PRO A 238 -0.28 -2.79 10.68
C PRO A 238 -0.21 -3.24 9.21
N ASP A 239 -1.28 -3.02 8.45
CA ASP A 239 -1.26 -3.19 7.00
C ASP A 239 -0.66 -1.93 6.37
N ALA A 240 0.12 -2.08 5.29
CA ALA A 240 0.85 -0.99 4.65
C ALA A 240 0.52 -0.95 3.15
N THR A 241 0.27 0.24 2.63
CA THR A 241 -0.28 0.49 1.29
C THR A 241 0.42 1.66 0.62
N HIS A 242 0.39 1.73 -0.71
CA HIS A 242 1.13 2.75 -1.49
C HIS A 242 0.77 4.18 -1.11
N TYR A 243 -0.53 4.49 -0.98
CA TYR A 243 -0.97 5.86 -0.69
C TYR A 243 -0.63 6.33 0.74
N ASN A 244 -0.77 5.46 1.76
CA ASN A 244 -0.38 5.77 3.14
C ASN A 244 1.15 5.96 3.28
N GLN A 245 1.95 5.16 2.56
CA GLN A 245 3.40 5.41 2.45
C GLN A 245 3.68 6.74 1.74
N GLY A 246 2.92 7.05 0.69
CA GLY A 246 3.04 8.27 -0.10
C GLY A 246 2.89 9.52 0.74
N THR A 247 1.76 9.70 1.43
CA THR A 247 1.50 10.93 2.19
C THR A 247 2.33 11.04 3.48
N TYR A 248 2.79 9.92 4.03
CA TYR A 248 3.84 9.96 5.06
C TYR A 248 5.16 10.53 4.51
N ILE A 249 5.58 10.10 3.31
CA ILE A 249 6.79 10.58 2.65
C ILE A 249 6.67 12.07 2.28
N GLY A 250 5.52 12.50 1.75
CA GLY A 250 5.31 13.89 1.36
C GLY A 250 5.30 14.84 2.56
N ALA A 251 4.52 14.55 3.61
CA ALA A 251 4.53 15.31 4.87
C ALA A 251 5.94 15.37 5.51
N ALA A 252 6.66 14.25 5.52
CA ALA A 252 8.03 14.22 6.02
C ALA A 252 8.96 15.15 5.19
N VAL A 253 8.82 15.17 3.87
CA VAL A 253 9.60 16.06 2.99
C VAL A 253 9.18 17.53 3.14
N GLY A 254 7.89 17.83 3.34
CA GLY A 254 7.40 19.19 3.55
C GLY A 254 7.84 19.77 4.89
N LEU A 255 7.69 19.03 5.99
CA LEU A 255 8.26 19.42 7.29
C LEU A 255 9.78 19.60 7.23
N TYR A 256 10.52 18.73 6.52
CA TYR A 256 11.95 18.94 6.28
C TYR A 256 12.22 20.28 5.58
N ARG A 257 11.49 20.62 4.51
CA ARG A 257 11.64 21.88 3.77
C ARG A 257 11.32 23.12 4.62
N MET A 258 10.36 23.03 5.54
CA MET A 258 9.90 24.16 6.37
C MET A 258 10.76 24.39 7.63
N THR A 259 11.36 23.32 8.17
CA THR A 259 12.10 23.36 9.44
C THR A 259 13.62 23.29 9.27
N GLY A 260 14.09 22.66 8.18
CA GLY A 260 15.48 22.27 8.01
C GLY A 260 15.93 21.10 8.91
N ASP A 261 15.02 20.45 9.64
CA ASP A 261 15.33 19.27 10.46
C ASP A 261 15.44 18.02 9.56
N THR A 262 16.67 17.55 9.36
CA THR A 262 16.98 16.37 8.53
C THR A 262 16.41 15.07 9.09
N THR A 263 15.91 15.05 10.33
CA THR A 263 15.22 13.88 10.91
C THR A 263 14.01 13.50 10.05
N TYR A 264 13.24 14.49 9.56
CA TYR A 264 12.09 14.23 8.70
C TYR A 264 12.53 13.69 7.32
N LEU A 265 13.66 14.16 6.77
CA LEU A 265 14.19 13.59 5.53
C LEU A 265 14.68 12.14 5.72
N ASP A 266 15.25 11.82 6.88
CA ASP A 266 15.62 10.44 7.22
C ASP A 266 14.38 9.53 7.40
N ASP A 267 13.29 10.05 7.97
CA ASP A 267 11.99 9.36 8.05
C ASP A 267 11.40 9.08 6.65
N ALA A 268 11.44 10.07 5.75
CA ALA A 268 11.02 9.91 4.35
C ALA A 268 11.86 8.84 3.62
N VAL A 269 13.17 8.82 3.81
CA VAL A 269 14.08 7.83 3.23
C VAL A 269 13.80 6.43 3.77
N LYS A 270 13.55 6.27 5.08
CA LYS A 270 13.13 4.97 5.67
C LYS A 270 11.86 4.45 4.99
N ALA A 271 10.83 5.30 4.87
CA ALA A 271 9.54 4.92 4.29
C ALA A 271 9.64 4.60 2.78
N ALA A 272 10.40 5.39 2.01
CA ALA A 272 10.66 5.08 0.61
C ALA A 272 11.45 3.78 0.42
N ASN A 273 12.42 3.49 1.31
CA ASN A 273 13.14 2.22 1.30
C ASN A 273 12.25 1.02 1.68
N PHE A 274 11.32 1.19 2.64
CA PHE A 274 10.30 0.18 2.93
C PHE A 274 9.45 -0.09 1.68
N THR A 275 8.88 0.94 1.06
CA THR A 275 8.09 0.81 -0.18
C THR A 275 8.86 0.05 -1.27
N LYS A 276 10.08 0.50 -1.58
CA LYS A 276 10.99 -0.06 -2.59
C LYS A 276 11.42 -1.52 -2.34
N THR A 277 11.28 -2.03 -1.11
CA THR A 277 11.74 -3.39 -0.74
C THR A 277 10.64 -4.32 -0.22
N LYS A 278 9.43 -3.80 0.07
CA LYS A 278 8.32 -4.54 0.67
C LYS A 278 6.99 -4.40 -0.05
N LEU A 279 6.73 -3.27 -0.73
CA LEU A 279 5.48 -3.04 -1.49
C LEU A 279 5.70 -3.21 -3.00
N VAL A 280 6.54 -4.17 -3.35
CA VAL A 280 6.97 -4.53 -4.71
C VAL A 280 6.88 -6.03 -4.94
N ASP A 281 6.76 -6.43 -6.20
CA ASP A 281 6.81 -7.81 -6.64
C ASP A 281 8.26 -8.36 -6.72
N ALA A 282 8.42 -9.55 -7.31
CA ALA A 282 9.74 -10.16 -7.50
C ALA A 282 10.65 -9.42 -8.52
N ASN A 283 10.11 -8.49 -9.32
CA ASN A 283 10.89 -7.60 -10.19
C ASN A 283 11.40 -6.36 -9.46
N GLY A 284 10.87 -6.04 -8.29
CA GLY A 284 10.98 -4.70 -7.70
C GLY A 284 9.98 -3.70 -8.31
N LEU A 285 8.96 -4.17 -9.02
CA LEU A 285 7.88 -3.35 -9.56
C LEU A 285 6.82 -3.14 -8.48
N LEU A 286 6.30 -1.91 -8.33
CA LEU A 286 5.25 -1.58 -7.36
C LEU A 286 4.03 -2.47 -7.55
N ASN A 287 3.53 -3.02 -6.44
CA ASN A 287 2.37 -3.91 -6.39
C ASN A 287 1.12 -3.33 -7.11
N TYR A 288 0.22 -4.22 -7.52
CA TYR A 288 -1.16 -3.85 -7.81
C TYR A 288 -2.01 -4.15 -6.58
N GLU A 289 -2.50 -3.10 -5.91
CA GLU A 289 -3.25 -3.20 -4.63
C GLU A 289 -4.76 -3.41 -4.84
N GLY A 290 -5.19 -3.82 -6.04
CA GLY A 290 -6.54 -4.34 -6.27
C GLY A 290 -6.79 -5.66 -5.51
N PRO A 291 -8.05 -6.10 -5.34
CA PRO A 291 -9.26 -5.63 -6.02
C PRO A 291 -9.94 -4.44 -5.32
N ASN A 292 -9.43 -4.02 -4.16
CA ASN A 292 -9.99 -2.90 -3.41
C ASN A 292 -10.09 -1.66 -4.32
N GLY A 293 -11.28 -1.05 -4.36
CA GLY A 293 -11.61 0.04 -5.27
C GLY A 293 -10.76 1.28 -5.06
N ASP A 294 -10.37 1.52 -3.81
CA ASP A 294 -9.62 2.69 -3.35
C ASP A 294 -8.10 2.48 -3.48
N LEU A 295 -7.60 1.28 -3.15
CA LEU A 295 -6.17 0.98 -3.18
C LEU A 295 -5.62 0.79 -4.62
N LYS A 296 -6.41 0.28 -5.56
CA LYS A 296 -5.95 -0.06 -6.92
C LYS A 296 -5.28 1.08 -7.71
N GLY A 297 -5.60 2.34 -7.36
CA GLY A 297 -4.99 3.56 -7.92
C GLY A 297 -4.03 4.28 -6.97
N GLY A 298 -3.78 3.77 -5.76
CA GLY A 298 -2.96 4.40 -4.73
C GLY A 298 -1.50 4.69 -5.12
N LYS A 299 -1.01 4.04 -6.19
CA LYS A 299 0.24 4.42 -6.86
C LYS A 299 0.27 5.88 -7.33
N THR A 300 -0.87 6.50 -7.63
CA THR A 300 -0.95 7.93 -8.01
C THR A 300 -0.40 8.82 -6.88
N ILE A 301 -1.00 8.73 -5.69
CA ILE A 301 -0.56 9.46 -4.48
C ILE A 301 0.90 9.12 -4.11
N LEU A 302 1.30 7.86 -4.25
CA LEU A 302 2.68 7.45 -4.00
C LEU A 302 3.67 8.13 -4.95
N MET A 303 3.45 8.07 -6.27
CA MET A 303 4.41 8.60 -7.25
C MET A 303 4.54 10.12 -7.15
N ARG A 304 3.44 10.84 -6.86
CA ARG A 304 3.46 12.27 -6.53
C ARG A 304 4.44 12.57 -5.41
N ASN A 305 4.29 11.90 -4.28
CA ASN A 305 5.11 12.16 -3.09
C ASN A 305 6.55 11.61 -3.19
N LEU A 306 6.77 10.53 -3.95
CA LEU A 306 8.11 10.06 -4.31
C LEU A 306 8.88 11.11 -5.13
N SER A 307 8.21 11.91 -5.96
CA SER A 307 8.86 13.03 -6.67
C SER A 307 9.35 14.13 -5.72
N PHE A 308 8.61 14.39 -4.63
CA PHE A 308 9.01 15.38 -3.64
C PHE A 308 10.29 14.94 -2.93
N LEU A 309 10.39 13.66 -2.58
CA LEU A 309 11.61 13.05 -2.04
C LEU A 309 12.74 13.05 -3.07
N GLN A 310 12.49 12.70 -4.34
CA GLN A 310 13.49 12.73 -5.42
C GLN A 310 14.16 14.10 -5.50
N LYS A 311 13.35 15.17 -5.56
CA LYS A 311 13.85 16.55 -5.59
C LYS A 311 14.61 16.92 -4.31
N ALA A 312 14.11 16.52 -3.14
CA ALA A 312 14.80 16.80 -1.87
C ALA A 312 16.17 16.11 -1.76
N LEU A 313 16.31 14.90 -2.33
CA LEU A 313 17.58 14.16 -2.37
C LEU A 313 18.57 14.75 -3.40
N ASP A 314 18.09 15.17 -4.58
CA ASP A 314 18.91 15.86 -5.60
C ASP A 314 19.54 17.16 -5.05
N GLU A 315 18.87 17.82 -4.09
CA GLU A 315 19.34 19.02 -3.40
C GLU A 315 20.38 18.74 -2.29
N ARG A 316 20.68 17.47 -1.93
CA ARG A 316 21.61 17.11 -0.84
C ARG A 316 23.05 16.85 -1.29
N GLY A 317 23.99 17.19 -0.41
CA GLY A 317 25.43 17.00 -0.61
C GLY A 317 25.97 15.67 -0.07
N GLU A 318 25.31 15.10 0.93
CA GLU A 318 25.81 14.04 1.80
C GLU A 318 25.77 12.64 1.15
N SER A 319 26.76 11.80 1.49
CA SER A 319 26.90 10.47 0.88
C SER A 319 25.68 9.58 1.10
N LYS A 320 25.12 9.54 2.31
CA LYS A 320 23.95 8.71 2.64
C LYS A 320 22.74 8.99 1.73
N TYR A 321 22.51 10.26 1.39
CA TYR A 321 21.40 10.67 0.53
C TYR A 321 21.70 10.43 -0.95
N LYS A 322 22.96 10.63 -1.38
CA LYS A 322 23.39 10.33 -2.77
C LYS A 322 23.39 8.84 -3.09
N GLU A 323 23.85 8.00 -2.17
CA GLU A 323 23.86 6.54 -2.32
C GLU A 323 22.44 5.99 -2.40
N PHE A 324 21.54 6.42 -1.52
CA PHE A 324 20.13 6.06 -1.60
C PHE A 324 19.48 6.60 -2.88
N GLY A 325 19.61 7.90 -3.13
CA GLY A 325 19.05 8.62 -4.28
C GLY A 325 19.40 7.98 -5.62
N ALA A 326 20.66 7.59 -5.85
CA ALA A 326 21.04 6.92 -7.09
C ALA A 326 20.31 5.56 -7.30
N THR A 327 20.10 4.78 -6.24
CA THR A 327 19.35 3.51 -6.34
C THR A 327 17.83 3.72 -6.39
N PHE A 328 17.35 4.85 -5.86
CA PHE A 328 15.96 5.25 -5.82
C PHE A 328 15.51 5.79 -7.20
N ASP A 329 16.28 6.70 -7.80
CA ASP A 329 16.05 7.25 -9.15
C ASP A 329 15.95 6.13 -10.18
N ALA A 330 16.91 5.21 -10.21
CA ALA A 330 16.92 4.07 -11.13
C ALA A 330 15.70 3.13 -10.92
N TRP A 331 15.22 2.98 -9.69
CA TRP A 331 14.04 2.17 -9.38
C TRP A 331 12.72 2.86 -9.75
N ALA A 332 12.60 4.16 -9.49
CA ALA A 332 11.44 4.95 -9.89
C ALA A 332 11.34 5.02 -11.42
N ALA A 333 12.46 5.22 -12.11
CA ALA A 333 12.53 5.20 -13.58
C ALA A 333 12.14 3.83 -14.15
N PHE A 334 12.68 2.72 -13.64
CA PHE A 334 12.29 1.36 -14.05
C PHE A 334 10.78 1.12 -13.90
N ASN A 335 10.17 1.57 -12.80
CA ASN A 335 8.74 1.45 -12.58
C ASN A 335 7.93 2.25 -13.62
N THR A 336 8.29 3.51 -13.86
CA THR A 336 7.64 4.39 -14.83
C THR A 336 7.78 3.87 -16.27
N GLU A 337 8.97 3.40 -16.66
CA GLU A 337 9.20 2.81 -17.99
C GLU A 337 8.43 1.50 -18.18
N MET A 338 8.43 0.60 -17.19
CA MET A 338 7.68 -0.65 -17.26
C MET A 338 6.19 -0.37 -17.45
N ALA A 339 5.61 0.53 -16.66
CA ALA A 339 4.23 0.98 -16.79
C ALA A 339 3.95 1.54 -18.19
N TRP A 340 4.77 2.47 -18.68
CA TRP A 340 4.56 3.09 -19.99
C TRP A 340 4.75 2.12 -21.16
N SER A 341 5.60 1.09 -20.99
CA SER A 341 5.77 0.01 -21.98
C SER A 341 4.50 -0.82 -22.18
N HIS A 342 3.62 -0.88 -21.16
CA HIS A 342 2.37 -1.63 -21.17
C HIS A 342 1.13 -0.83 -21.58
N ARG A 343 1.28 0.41 -22.05
CA ARG A 343 0.15 1.20 -22.58
C ARG A 343 -0.54 0.47 -23.74
N ASN A 344 -1.86 0.55 -23.80
CA ASN A 344 -2.66 0.05 -24.91
C ASN A 344 -2.52 0.96 -26.17
N PRO A 345 -3.13 0.60 -27.32
CA PRO A 345 -3.05 1.41 -28.54
C PRO A 345 -3.62 2.84 -28.41
N ASP A 346 -4.51 3.09 -27.46
CA ASP A 346 -5.10 4.41 -27.17
C ASP A 346 -4.24 5.25 -26.21
N GLY A 347 -3.14 4.70 -25.70
CA GLY A 347 -2.21 5.36 -24.77
C GLY A 347 -2.57 5.23 -23.30
N ILE A 348 -3.53 4.37 -22.94
CA ILE A 348 -3.93 4.11 -21.55
C ILE A 348 -3.13 2.93 -20.98
N VAL A 349 -2.62 3.08 -19.76
CA VAL A 349 -1.96 2.03 -18.96
C VAL A 349 -2.92 1.63 -17.84
N ASP A 350 -3.11 0.34 -17.56
CA ASP A 350 -3.86 -0.08 -16.36
C ASP A 350 -2.97 -0.07 -15.11
N GLY A 351 -3.57 -0.01 -13.91
CA GLY A 351 -2.85 -0.01 -12.64
C GLY A 351 -2.03 -1.28 -12.37
N ASN A 352 -2.28 -2.39 -13.06
CA ASN A 352 -1.47 -3.60 -12.97
C ASN A 352 -0.19 -3.53 -13.83
N TRP A 353 0.78 -2.71 -13.42
CA TRP A 353 2.00 -2.41 -14.19
C TRP A 353 2.86 -3.63 -14.57
N VAL A 354 2.65 -4.82 -13.99
CA VAL A 354 3.39 -6.04 -14.35
C VAL A 354 3.00 -6.57 -15.74
N GLY A 355 1.88 -6.14 -16.28
CA GLY A 355 1.40 -6.57 -17.59
C GLY A 355 0.50 -5.60 -18.33
N GLN A 356 0.34 -5.88 -19.61
CA GLN A 356 -0.51 -5.14 -20.51
C GLN A 356 -1.87 -5.83 -20.63
N LEU A 357 -2.93 -5.20 -20.14
CA LEU A 357 -4.28 -5.50 -20.61
C LEU A 357 -4.41 -4.97 -22.05
N LEU A 358 -4.85 -5.81 -22.99
CA LEU A 358 -4.99 -5.43 -24.40
C LEU A 358 -6.38 -4.90 -24.75
N SER A 359 -7.40 -5.37 -24.06
CA SER A 359 -8.80 -4.97 -24.27
C SER A 359 -9.65 -5.36 -23.07
N GLY A 360 -10.51 -4.44 -22.63
CA GLY A 360 -11.39 -4.60 -21.48
C GLY A 360 -11.93 -3.24 -21.05
N THR A 361 -12.46 -3.17 -19.83
CA THR A 361 -12.76 -1.91 -19.15
C THR A 361 -11.51 -1.40 -18.45
N TYR A 362 -11.16 -0.13 -18.61
CA TYR A 362 -10.12 0.54 -17.80
C TYR A 362 -10.79 1.47 -16.80
N GLY A 363 -10.31 1.50 -15.56
CA GLY A 363 -10.75 2.46 -14.55
C GLY A 363 -9.90 3.73 -14.60
N SER A 364 -10.51 4.90 -14.41
CA SER A 364 -9.74 6.16 -14.36
C SER A 364 -8.74 6.15 -13.20
N TRP A 365 -9.16 5.67 -12.02
CA TRP A 365 -8.27 5.62 -10.85
C TRP A 365 -7.06 4.68 -11.00
N SER A 366 -7.25 3.46 -11.56
CA SER A 366 -6.11 2.56 -11.79
C SER A 366 -5.18 3.10 -12.87
N SER A 367 -5.72 3.80 -13.87
CA SER A 367 -4.94 4.35 -14.99
C SER A 367 -4.19 5.65 -14.66
N ALA A 368 -4.64 6.41 -13.64
CA ALA A 368 -4.07 7.70 -13.26
C ALA A 368 -2.58 7.58 -12.84
N ALA A 369 -2.21 6.50 -12.16
CA ALA A 369 -0.86 6.32 -11.62
C ALA A 369 0.26 6.43 -12.66
N ALA A 370 0.03 5.93 -13.89
CA ALA A 370 1.03 6.01 -14.96
C ALA A 370 1.12 7.42 -15.57
N VAL A 371 0.00 8.14 -15.61
CA VAL A 371 -0.05 9.55 -16.04
C VAL A 371 0.71 10.41 -15.03
N GLU A 372 0.44 10.24 -13.74
CA GLU A 372 1.14 10.92 -12.65
C GLU A 372 2.66 10.67 -12.75
N ALA A 373 3.07 9.40 -12.77
CA ALA A 373 4.48 9.01 -12.84
C ALA A 373 5.25 9.67 -14.00
N LEU A 374 4.64 9.77 -15.19
CA LEU A 374 5.23 10.41 -16.38
C LEU A 374 5.26 11.95 -16.32
N ASN A 375 4.55 12.58 -15.37
CA ASN A 375 4.56 14.03 -15.15
C ASN A 375 5.42 14.44 -13.94
N VAL A 376 5.66 13.56 -12.97
CA VAL A 376 6.39 13.91 -11.73
C VAL A 376 7.75 13.23 -11.56
N ILE A 377 7.99 12.04 -12.12
CA ILE A 377 9.28 11.35 -11.98
C ILE A 377 10.26 11.85 -13.05
N LYS A 378 11.49 12.12 -12.61
CA LYS A 378 12.63 12.50 -13.45
C LYS A 378 12.96 11.41 -14.49
N PRO A 379 12.96 11.74 -15.81
CA PRO A 379 13.44 10.85 -16.86
C PRO A 379 14.86 10.31 -16.64
N MET A 380 15.03 9.00 -16.76
CA MET A 380 16.32 8.30 -16.71
C MET A 380 16.18 6.97 -17.47
N ASP A 381 17.19 6.58 -18.25
CA ASP A 381 17.18 5.31 -18.99
C ASP A 381 17.15 4.12 -18.01
N ALA A 382 16.21 3.19 -18.18
CA ALA A 382 16.17 1.92 -17.46
C ALA A 382 16.12 0.69 -18.40
N GLU A 383 16.44 -0.48 -17.84
CA GLU A 383 16.34 -1.75 -18.54
C GLU A 383 14.98 -2.39 -18.24
N VAL A 384 14.04 -2.27 -19.19
CA VAL A 384 12.73 -2.93 -19.10
C VAL A 384 12.91 -4.44 -19.30
N ARG A 385 12.70 -5.20 -18.24
CA ARG A 385 12.87 -6.66 -18.20
C ARG A 385 11.90 -7.31 -17.21
N TYR A 386 11.46 -8.52 -17.53
CA TYR A 386 10.68 -9.36 -16.62
C TYR A 386 11.59 -10.38 -15.94
N ALA A 387 11.32 -10.66 -14.67
CA ALA A 387 12.02 -11.65 -13.86
C ALA A 387 11.88 -13.04 -14.46
N VAL A 388 12.89 -13.86 -14.23
CA VAL A 388 12.80 -15.28 -14.51
C VAL A 388 11.81 -15.91 -13.54
N GLN A 389 10.78 -16.55 -14.07
CA GLN A 389 9.75 -17.23 -13.29
C GLN A 389 10.11 -18.72 -13.14
N ASP A 390 9.95 -19.24 -11.92
CA ASP A 390 10.14 -20.65 -11.59
C ASP A 390 8.82 -21.40 -11.83
N PRO A 391 8.70 -22.22 -12.90
CA PRO A 391 7.44 -22.87 -13.26
C PRO A 391 6.95 -23.89 -12.21
N TYR A 392 7.82 -24.34 -11.30
CA TYR A 392 7.48 -25.33 -10.28
C TYR A 392 6.93 -24.69 -8.99
N LYS A 393 6.91 -23.36 -8.91
CA LYS A 393 6.23 -22.59 -7.87
C LYS A 393 4.88 -22.09 -8.37
N LYS A 394 4.03 -21.64 -7.44
CA LYS A 394 2.78 -20.96 -7.78
C LYS A 394 3.10 -19.67 -8.56
N ILE A 395 2.47 -19.54 -9.72
CA ILE A 395 2.41 -18.30 -10.50
C ILE A 395 0.97 -17.79 -10.37
N GLU A 396 0.82 -16.68 -9.66
CA GLU A 396 -0.48 -16.00 -9.48
C GLU A 396 -0.98 -15.50 -10.85
N ALA A 397 -2.24 -15.77 -11.19
CA ALA A 397 -2.74 -15.57 -12.54
C ALA A 397 -2.95 -14.08 -12.90
N GLU A 398 -3.13 -13.21 -11.89
CA GLU A 398 -3.12 -11.76 -12.06
C GLU A 398 -1.75 -11.19 -12.46
N ARG A 399 -0.66 -11.97 -12.31
CA ARG A 399 0.71 -11.58 -12.72
C ARG A 399 1.02 -11.90 -14.18
N TYR A 400 -0.01 -11.91 -15.02
CA TYR A 400 0.14 -11.96 -16.47
C TYR A 400 0.95 -10.75 -16.96
N ASN A 401 1.77 -10.94 -17.99
CA ASN A 401 2.48 -9.85 -18.67
C ASN A 401 1.74 -9.35 -19.91
N ILE A 402 0.87 -10.18 -20.50
CA ILE A 402 -0.07 -9.79 -21.56
C ILE A 402 -1.41 -10.48 -21.31
N GLY A 403 -2.51 -9.72 -21.27
CA GLY A 403 -3.84 -10.22 -20.91
C GLY A 403 -4.93 -9.70 -21.84
N LYS A 404 -5.99 -10.49 -22.02
CA LYS A 404 -7.12 -10.12 -22.89
C LYS A 404 -8.47 -10.59 -22.35
N GLY A 405 -9.37 -9.62 -22.09
CA GLY A 405 -10.83 -9.82 -21.99
C GLY A 405 -11.37 -10.24 -20.62
N PHE A 406 -10.55 -10.80 -19.73
CA PHE A 406 -10.91 -11.04 -18.34
C PHE A 406 -10.85 -9.77 -17.49
N VAL A 407 -11.34 -9.86 -16.25
CA VAL A 407 -11.19 -8.83 -15.21
C VAL A 407 -10.32 -9.35 -14.06
N LEU A 408 -9.77 -8.43 -13.27
CA LEU A 408 -9.13 -8.75 -11.98
C LEU A 408 -10.15 -8.53 -10.86
N GLU A 409 -10.44 -9.58 -10.11
CA GLU A 409 -11.38 -9.58 -8.98
C GLU A 409 -10.80 -10.37 -7.80
N GLY A 410 -11.37 -10.21 -6.60
CA GLY A 410 -10.89 -10.90 -5.40
C GLY A 410 -11.18 -12.40 -5.42
N ALA A 411 -10.31 -13.17 -4.77
CA ALA A 411 -10.50 -14.60 -4.52
C ALA A 411 -10.79 -14.87 -3.03
N LEU A 412 -11.48 -15.96 -2.69
CA LEU A 412 -11.58 -16.39 -1.28
C LEU A 412 -10.26 -17.00 -0.75
N GLU A 413 -9.38 -17.47 -1.64
CA GLU A 413 -8.13 -18.18 -1.31
C GLU A 413 -6.87 -17.36 -1.59
N GLY A 414 -6.99 -16.06 -1.90
CA GLY A 414 -5.86 -15.21 -2.31
C GLY A 414 -6.28 -13.75 -2.52
N SER A 415 -5.34 -12.89 -2.92
CA SER A 415 -5.59 -11.47 -3.18
C SER A 415 -6.50 -11.25 -4.39
N LEU A 416 -6.15 -11.87 -5.52
CA LEU A 416 -6.74 -11.61 -6.83
C LEU A 416 -6.89 -12.92 -7.62
N GLN A 417 -7.64 -12.83 -8.70
CA GLN A 417 -7.80 -13.88 -9.70
C GLN A 417 -8.20 -13.30 -11.05
N LEU A 418 -8.04 -14.09 -12.11
CA LEU A 418 -8.63 -13.81 -13.41
C LEU A 418 -10.11 -14.22 -13.40
N GLY A 419 -10.99 -13.23 -13.30
CA GLY A 419 -12.45 -13.38 -13.32
C GLY A 419 -13.07 -13.17 -14.70
N GLY A 420 -14.30 -13.65 -14.88
CA GLY A 420 -15.10 -13.39 -16.08
C GLY A 420 -14.52 -13.98 -17.38
N ILE A 421 -13.71 -15.03 -17.30
CA ILE A 421 -13.04 -15.66 -18.45
C ILE A 421 -14.08 -16.21 -19.45
N GLN A 422 -13.93 -15.84 -20.72
CA GLN A 422 -14.74 -16.33 -21.84
C GLN A 422 -13.86 -16.95 -22.95
N PRO A 423 -14.42 -17.77 -23.86
CA PRO A 423 -13.68 -18.34 -24.99
C PRO A 423 -12.97 -17.29 -25.85
N GLY A 424 -11.68 -17.49 -26.11
CA GLY A 424 -10.83 -16.58 -26.89
C GLY A 424 -10.15 -15.48 -26.06
N HIS A 425 -10.33 -15.48 -24.74
CA HIS A 425 -9.48 -14.77 -23.79
C HIS A 425 -8.17 -15.53 -23.60
N TYR A 426 -7.11 -14.83 -23.17
CA TYR A 426 -5.81 -15.46 -22.86
C TYR A 426 -4.99 -14.60 -21.90
N ALA A 427 -4.11 -15.26 -21.15
CA ALA A 427 -3.06 -14.66 -20.33
C ALA A 427 -1.69 -15.22 -20.74
N ALA A 428 -0.66 -14.37 -20.83
CA ALA A 428 0.71 -14.78 -21.15
C ALA A 428 1.69 -14.35 -20.05
N TYR A 429 2.63 -15.24 -19.73
CA TYR A 429 3.60 -15.11 -18.64
C TYR A 429 4.99 -15.31 -19.23
N LYS A 430 5.86 -14.30 -19.08
CA LYS A 430 7.15 -14.23 -19.76
C LYS A 430 8.29 -14.79 -18.93
N ASN A 431 9.37 -15.20 -19.60
CA ASN A 431 10.62 -15.64 -18.99
C ASN A 431 10.47 -16.81 -17.99
N VAL A 432 9.62 -17.79 -18.29
CA VAL A 432 9.42 -18.99 -17.46
C VAL A 432 10.54 -20.00 -17.74
N ASP A 433 11.32 -20.39 -16.73
CA ASP A 433 12.52 -21.24 -16.88
C ASP A 433 12.31 -22.66 -16.36
N PHE A 434 12.06 -23.59 -17.28
CA PHE A 434 11.85 -25.02 -17.01
C PHE A 434 13.15 -25.80 -16.75
N GLY A 435 14.32 -25.16 -16.83
CA GLY A 435 15.61 -25.79 -16.62
C GLY A 435 15.84 -27.01 -17.52
N THR A 436 16.55 -28.02 -17.01
CA THR A 436 16.89 -29.25 -17.77
C THR A 436 16.08 -30.49 -17.39
N THR A 437 15.48 -30.50 -16.18
CA THR A 437 14.56 -31.58 -15.75
C THR A 437 13.26 -31.56 -16.56
N GLY A 438 12.76 -30.35 -16.80
CA GLY A 438 11.57 -30.08 -17.58
C GLY A 438 10.24 -30.36 -16.89
N ALA A 439 9.17 -29.82 -17.46
CA ALA A 439 7.81 -30.06 -16.99
C ALA A 439 7.12 -31.17 -17.79
N GLN A 440 6.37 -32.02 -17.09
CA GLN A 440 5.57 -33.13 -17.64
C GLN A 440 4.08 -33.00 -17.28
N GLY A 441 3.74 -32.20 -16.26
CA GLY A 441 2.36 -31.91 -15.86
C GLY A 441 2.12 -30.42 -15.61
N PHE A 442 0.83 -30.08 -15.49
CA PHE A 442 0.34 -28.73 -15.26
C PHE A 442 -0.85 -28.76 -14.30
N ILE A 443 -0.89 -27.79 -13.40
CA ILE A 443 -1.91 -27.62 -12.37
C ILE A 443 -2.42 -26.19 -12.40
N ALA A 444 -3.73 -26.00 -12.34
CA ALA A 444 -4.36 -24.70 -12.18
C ALA A 444 -5.39 -24.72 -11.05
N ARG A 445 -5.27 -23.79 -10.10
CA ARG A 445 -6.25 -23.55 -9.04
C ARG A 445 -7.40 -22.75 -9.62
N ALA A 446 -8.53 -23.41 -9.87
CA ALA A 446 -9.65 -22.81 -10.60
C ALA A 446 -10.99 -23.20 -9.98
N ALA A 447 -11.98 -22.33 -10.17
CA ALA A 447 -13.35 -22.49 -9.68
C ALA A 447 -14.36 -22.18 -10.81
N SER A 448 -15.48 -22.90 -10.86
CA SER A 448 -16.52 -22.67 -11.87
C SER A 448 -17.91 -23.02 -11.35
N ALA A 449 -18.85 -22.09 -11.56
CA ALA A 449 -20.28 -22.32 -11.38
C ALA A 449 -20.98 -22.83 -12.66
N THR A 450 -20.24 -23.08 -13.75
CA THR A 450 -20.78 -23.55 -15.04
C THR A 450 -20.27 -24.97 -15.36
N GLY A 451 -20.40 -25.44 -16.61
CA GLY A 451 -19.81 -26.70 -17.05
C GLY A 451 -18.28 -26.66 -17.22
N GLY A 452 -17.63 -25.53 -16.92
CA GLY A 452 -16.20 -25.34 -17.04
C GLY A 452 -15.71 -25.01 -18.45
N GLY A 453 -14.42 -25.21 -18.69
CA GLY A 453 -13.74 -24.88 -19.95
C GLY A 453 -12.35 -25.52 -20.02
N ASN A 454 -11.58 -25.20 -21.06
CA ASN A 454 -10.20 -25.68 -21.17
C ASN A 454 -9.19 -24.52 -21.15
N ILE A 455 -8.01 -24.81 -20.60
CA ILE A 455 -6.80 -24.02 -20.74
C ILE A 455 -5.88 -24.76 -21.72
N GLU A 456 -5.69 -24.22 -22.92
CA GLU A 456 -4.58 -24.67 -23.78
C GLU A 456 -3.28 -24.03 -23.30
N ILE A 457 -2.24 -24.85 -23.12
CA ILE A 457 -0.89 -24.38 -22.75
C ILE A 457 -0.07 -24.31 -24.04
N ARG A 458 0.36 -23.10 -24.42
CA ARG A 458 1.16 -22.81 -25.62
C ARG A 458 2.46 -22.12 -25.26
N LEU A 459 3.50 -22.33 -26.07
CA LEU A 459 4.82 -21.74 -25.86
C LEU A 459 5.13 -20.67 -26.89
N ASP A 460 5.82 -19.61 -26.44
CA ASP A 460 6.49 -18.53 -27.17
C ASP A 460 5.60 -17.61 -28.04
N ALA A 461 4.38 -18.03 -28.37
CA ALA A 461 3.37 -17.22 -29.08
C ALA A 461 1.94 -17.70 -28.78
N LEU A 462 0.97 -16.82 -29.02
CA LEU A 462 -0.47 -17.12 -28.88
C LEU A 462 -0.93 -18.27 -29.79
N ASP A 463 -0.35 -18.37 -30.99
CA ASP A 463 -0.52 -19.45 -31.97
C ASP A 463 0.66 -20.43 -32.00
N GLY A 464 1.56 -20.34 -31.02
CA GLY A 464 2.72 -21.21 -30.87
C GLY A 464 2.38 -22.66 -30.51
N PRO A 465 3.40 -23.54 -30.39
CA PRO A 465 3.21 -24.97 -30.17
C PRO A 465 2.36 -25.25 -28.93
N LYS A 466 1.27 -26.03 -29.11
CA LYS A 466 0.48 -26.51 -27.97
C LYS A 466 1.17 -27.69 -27.32
N VAL A 467 1.49 -27.54 -26.04
CA VAL A 467 2.22 -28.53 -25.24
C VAL A 467 1.36 -29.21 -24.19
N GLY A 468 0.14 -28.70 -23.95
CA GLY A 468 -0.83 -29.33 -23.07
C GLY A 468 -2.24 -28.77 -23.25
N THR A 469 -3.22 -29.46 -22.66
CA THR A 469 -4.57 -28.94 -22.47
C THR A 469 -5.08 -29.42 -21.12
N LEU A 470 -5.47 -28.48 -20.27
CA LEU A 470 -6.12 -28.74 -18.99
C LEU A 470 -7.62 -28.52 -19.14
N ASN A 471 -8.41 -29.48 -18.67
CA ASN A 471 -9.86 -29.33 -18.52
C ASN A 471 -10.18 -28.88 -17.08
N VAL A 472 -10.75 -27.69 -16.94
CA VAL A 472 -11.38 -27.22 -15.69
C VAL A 472 -12.85 -27.62 -15.76
N GLU A 473 -13.32 -28.39 -14.79
CA GLU A 473 -14.72 -28.80 -14.69
C GLU A 473 -15.55 -27.84 -13.82
N GLY A 474 -16.87 -28.04 -13.80
CA GLY A 474 -17.75 -27.34 -12.86
C GLY A 474 -17.46 -27.76 -11.42
N THR A 475 -17.16 -26.80 -10.56
CA THR A 475 -16.81 -27.01 -9.14
C THR A 475 -17.96 -26.67 -8.18
N GLY A 476 -19.12 -26.30 -8.74
CA GLY A 476 -20.33 -25.96 -7.99
C GLY A 476 -20.40 -24.50 -7.51
N GLY A 477 -19.42 -23.66 -7.83
CA GLY A 477 -19.43 -22.24 -7.46
C GLY A 477 -18.18 -21.49 -7.91
N TRP A 478 -18.28 -20.17 -8.06
CA TRP A 478 -17.17 -19.31 -8.50
C TRP A 478 -16.02 -19.18 -7.50
N ASN A 479 -16.21 -19.65 -6.26
CA ASN A 479 -15.18 -19.66 -5.22
C ASN A 479 -14.92 -21.08 -4.66
N ASN A 480 -15.46 -22.13 -5.29
CA ASN A 480 -15.16 -23.51 -4.92
C ASN A 480 -13.91 -23.94 -5.71
N TYR A 481 -12.71 -23.64 -5.22
CA TYR A 481 -11.48 -23.94 -5.96
C TYR A 481 -11.07 -25.41 -5.82
N ILE A 482 -10.63 -25.99 -6.93
CA ILE A 482 -9.90 -27.27 -6.98
C ILE A 482 -8.57 -27.07 -7.72
N ASP A 483 -7.63 -27.97 -7.51
CA ASP A 483 -6.48 -28.09 -8.41
C ASP A 483 -6.92 -28.93 -9.61
N ALA A 484 -7.21 -28.26 -10.73
CA ALA A 484 -7.42 -28.92 -11.99
C ALA A 484 -6.04 -29.33 -12.54
N VAL A 485 -5.86 -30.62 -12.83
CA VAL A 485 -4.55 -31.22 -13.16
C VAL A 485 -4.56 -31.95 -14.50
N THR A 486 -3.42 -31.91 -15.21
CA THR A 486 -3.24 -32.63 -16.48
C THR A 486 -1.78 -33.04 -16.71
N LEU A 487 -1.58 -34.09 -17.50
CA LEU A 487 -0.29 -34.40 -18.13
C LEU A 487 -0.15 -33.61 -19.43
N LEU A 488 1.02 -33.02 -19.65
CA LEU A 488 1.35 -32.26 -20.84
C LEU A 488 1.44 -33.18 -22.06
N LYS A 489 0.67 -32.85 -23.10
CA LYS A 489 0.58 -33.59 -24.37
C LYS A 489 0.41 -32.64 -25.55
N ASP A 490 1.01 -32.99 -26.67
CA ASP A 490 0.88 -32.24 -27.92
C ASP A 490 -0.52 -32.38 -28.56
N ASP A 491 -0.76 -31.67 -29.67
CA ASP A 491 -2.00 -31.75 -30.46
C ASP A 491 -2.29 -33.16 -31.03
N GLN A 492 -1.34 -34.09 -30.99
CA GLN A 492 -1.48 -35.48 -31.43
C GLN A 492 -1.67 -36.46 -30.25
N GLY A 493 -1.58 -35.97 -29.01
CA GLY A 493 -1.72 -36.76 -27.78
C GLY A 493 -0.42 -37.42 -27.30
N ASN A 494 0.74 -37.13 -27.91
CA ASN A 494 2.03 -37.63 -27.43
C ASN A 494 2.45 -36.85 -26.16
N PRO A 495 3.15 -37.48 -25.20
CA PRO A 495 3.68 -36.76 -24.03
C PRO A 495 4.66 -35.64 -24.42
N SER A 496 4.47 -34.47 -23.81
CA SER A 496 5.38 -33.32 -23.94
C SER A 496 6.33 -33.26 -22.74
N THR A 497 7.56 -32.81 -22.97
CA THR A 497 8.47 -32.37 -21.89
C THR A 497 9.06 -31.02 -22.25
N ILE A 498 8.72 -29.99 -21.46
CA ILE A 498 9.13 -28.60 -21.71
C ILE A 498 10.44 -28.34 -20.95
N THR A 499 11.49 -27.81 -21.60
CA THR A 499 12.80 -27.52 -20.98
C THR A 499 13.33 -26.18 -21.48
N GLY A 500 14.14 -25.50 -20.67
CA GLY A 500 14.70 -24.18 -21.00
C GLY A 500 13.72 -23.03 -20.74
N LYS A 501 14.00 -21.86 -21.30
CA LYS A 501 13.21 -20.64 -21.09
C LYS A 501 12.19 -20.43 -22.20
N HIS A 502 10.94 -20.17 -21.81
CA HIS A 502 9.82 -19.93 -22.71
C HIS A 502 8.91 -18.82 -22.18
N ASP A 503 8.16 -18.19 -23.09
CA ASP A 503 6.96 -17.43 -22.73
C ASP A 503 5.76 -18.40 -22.75
N VAL A 504 4.97 -18.44 -21.67
CA VAL A 504 3.84 -19.37 -21.52
C VAL A 504 2.53 -18.65 -21.79
N TYR A 505 1.78 -19.12 -22.78
CA TYR A 505 0.44 -18.63 -23.13
C TYR A 505 -0.63 -19.61 -22.62
N LEU A 506 -1.51 -19.13 -21.75
CA LEU A 506 -2.73 -19.83 -21.32
C LEU A 506 -3.90 -19.31 -22.15
N VAL A 507 -4.40 -20.14 -23.08
CA VAL A 507 -5.49 -19.76 -24.00
C VAL A 507 -6.78 -20.44 -23.58
N PHE A 508 -7.81 -19.65 -23.29
CA PHE A 508 -9.05 -20.12 -22.71
C PHE A 508 -10.05 -20.50 -23.81
N THR A 509 -10.42 -21.78 -23.89
CA THR A 509 -11.25 -22.31 -24.97
C THR A 509 -12.55 -22.95 -24.45
N ARG A 510 -13.61 -22.86 -25.26
CA ARG A 510 -14.95 -23.34 -24.88
C ARG A 510 -14.95 -24.86 -24.72
N LYS A 511 -15.55 -25.33 -23.63
CA LYS A 511 -16.13 -26.68 -23.54
C LYS A 511 -17.62 -26.62 -23.85
N ASN A 512 -18.41 -25.95 -23.00
CA ASN A 512 -19.87 -25.81 -23.17
C ASN A 512 -20.35 -24.35 -23.12
N ASP A 513 -19.86 -23.56 -22.17
CA ASP A 513 -20.49 -22.30 -21.77
C ASP A 513 -19.83 -21.02 -22.34
N GLN A 514 -20.39 -19.85 -21.99
CA GLN A 514 -19.80 -18.54 -22.26
C GLN A 514 -18.84 -18.08 -21.16
N TYR A 515 -19.19 -18.28 -19.89
CA TYR A 515 -18.30 -18.04 -18.75
C TYR A 515 -17.71 -19.37 -18.30
N LEU A 516 -16.38 -19.47 -18.28
CA LEU A 516 -15.69 -20.76 -18.18
C LEU A 516 -15.35 -21.13 -16.73
N PHE A 517 -14.49 -20.34 -16.10
CA PHE A 517 -14.00 -20.53 -14.73
C PHE A 517 -13.31 -19.22 -14.30
N ASN A 518 -13.11 -19.06 -13.00
CA ASN A 518 -12.13 -18.13 -12.48
C ASN A 518 -10.81 -18.88 -12.25
N LEU A 519 -9.68 -18.22 -12.52
CA LEU A 519 -8.33 -18.78 -12.38
C LEU A 519 -7.54 -17.97 -11.35
N ASN A 520 -7.15 -18.62 -10.25
CA ASN A 520 -6.42 -18.00 -9.14
C ASN A 520 -4.90 -18.07 -9.40
N TRP A 521 -4.33 -19.27 -9.45
CA TRP A 521 -2.91 -19.48 -9.77
C TRP A 521 -2.69 -20.78 -10.55
N PHE A 522 -1.48 -20.96 -11.10
CA PHE A 522 -1.07 -22.21 -11.74
C PHE A 522 0.39 -22.57 -11.40
N LYS A 523 0.76 -23.84 -11.59
CA LYS A 523 2.15 -24.34 -11.54
C LYS A 523 2.33 -25.48 -12.53
N PHE A 524 3.55 -25.74 -12.94
CA PHE A 524 3.96 -26.95 -13.65
C PHE A 524 4.56 -27.97 -12.70
N THR A 525 4.60 -29.24 -13.11
CA THR A 525 5.20 -30.33 -12.35
C THR A 525 6.19 -31.13 -13.18
N ALA A 526 7.26 -31.61 -12.54
CA ALA A 526 8.19 -32.56 -13.15
C ALA A 526 7.64 -34.00 -13.17
N GLY A 527 6.71 -34.33 -12.27
CA GLY A 527 5.99 -35.60 -12.19
C GLY A 527 4.52 -35.49 -12.60
N ASP A 528 3.78 -36.59 -12.44
CA ASP A 528 2.36 -36.74 -12.80
C ASP A 528 1.41 -36.18 -11.73
N PRO A 529 0.85 -34.96 -11.93
CA PRO A 529 0.03 -34.31 -10.91
C PRO A 529 -1.33 -34.98 -10.74
N THR A 530 -1.77 -35.83 -11.68
CA THR A 530 -3.05 -36.53 -11.56
C THR A 530 -3.04 -37.65 -10.51
N LYS A 531 -1.86 -37.93 -9.94
CA LYS A 531 -1.64 -38.93 -8.90
C LYS A 531 -1.03 -38.35 -7.62
N THR A 532 -0.23 -37.30 -7.75
CA THR A 532 0.59 -36.79 -6.64
C THR A 532 0.08 -35.50 -6.02
N ASP A 533 -0.74 -34.67 -6.68
CA ASP A 533 -1.18 -33.41 -6.04
C ASP A 533 -2.35 -33.67 -5.09
N ALA A 534 -2.20 -33.31 -3.81
CA ALA A 534 -3.20 -33.56 -2.79
C ALA A 534 -4.54 -32.87 -3.05
N TYR A 535 -4.55 -31.74 -3.77
CA TYR A 535 -5.72 -30.89 -3.96
C TYR A 535 -6.45 -31.16 -5.29
N ALA A 536 -5.94 -32.14 -6.05
CA ALA A 536 -6.61 -32.72 -7.19
C ALA A 536 -7.65 -33.77 -6.76
N LYS A 537 -8.63 -34.03 -7.63
CA LYS A 537 -9.52 -35.20 -7.47
C LYS A 537 -8.78 -36.48 -7.84
N LEU A 538 -8.10 -37.07 -6.86
CA LEU A 538 -7.37 -38.32 -7.00
C LEU A 538 -8.34 -39.50 -7.13
N LYS A 539 -8.20 -40.26 -8.21
CA LYS A 539 -9.06 -41.43 -8.47
C LYS A 539 -8.72 -42.55 -7.49
N ALA A 540 -9.70 -43.01 -6.72
CA ALA A 540 -9.46 -44.00 -5.68
C ALA A 540 -9.03 -45.36 -6.23
N GLY A 541 -9.44 -45.71 -7.45
CA GLY A 541 -8.94 -46.91 -8.12
C GLY A 541 -7.47 -46.85 -8.55
N ASP A 542 -6.81 -45.70 -8.53
CA ASP A 542 -5.43 -45.54 -9.04
C ASP A 542 -4.40 -45.61 -7.91
N TYR A 543 -4.63 -46.53 -6.97
CA TYR A 543 -3.72 -46.89 -5.89
C TYR A 543 -2.42 -47.55 -6.39
N ASP A 544 -1.35 -47.40 -5.62
CA ASP A 544 -0.07 -48.10 -5.78
C ASP A 544 -0.07 -49.49 -5.11
N GLY A 545 -0.94 -49.70 -4.13
CA GLY A 545 -1.14 -50.99 -3.46
C GLY A 545 -2.43 -51.03 -2.65
N SER A 546 -3.04 -52.21 -2.54
CA SER A 546 -4.32 -52.41 -1.82
C SER A 546 -4.47 -53.83 -1.28
N GLU A 547 -5.32 -54.00 -0.26
CA GLU A 547 -5.78 -55.31 0.22
C GLU A 547 -7.26 -55.26 0.58
N GLY A 548 -7.99 -56.37 0.39
CA GLY A 548 -9.36 -56.53 0.88
C GLY A 548 -10.46 -55.80 0.11
N LEU A 549 -10.17 -55.27 -1.09
CA LEU A 549 -11.11 -54.48 -1.91
C LEU A 549 -11.05 -54.85 -3.40
N GLY A 550 -12.04 -54.38 -4.16
CA GLY A 550 -12.13 -54.46 -5.62
C GLY A 550 -11.99 -53.10 -6.30
N LYS A 551 -11.80 -53.12 -7.62
CA LYS A 551 -11.85 -51.94 -8.51
C LYS A 551 -12.87 -52.21 -9.61
N ASN A 552 -13.86 -51.33 -9.73
CA ASN A 552 -14.86 -51.39 -10.78
C ASN A 552 -14.20 -51.20 -12.16
N ALA A 553 -14.46 -52.11 -13.10
CA ALA A 553 -13.78 -52.13 -14.40
C ALA A 553 -14.25 -51.05 -15.39
N GLU A 554 -15.47 -50.51 -15.23
CA GLU A 554 -16.04 -49.51 -16.14
C GLU A 554 -15.68 -48.09 -15.74
N ASN A 555 -15.77 -47.78 -14.44
CA ASN A 555 -15.66 -46.41 -13.91
C ASN A 555 -14.44 -46.20 -12.99
N GLY A 556 -13.77 -47.27 -12.56
CA GLY A 556 -12.54 -47.19 -11.78
C GLY A 556 -12.70 -46.78 -10.31
N TYR A 557 -13.91 -46.82 -9.75
CA TYR A 557 -14.11 -46.68 -8.30
C TYR A 557 -13.72 -47.95 -7.53
N LEU A 558 -13.49 -47.81 -6.22
CA LEU A 558 -13.29 -48.92 -5.30
C LEU A 558 -14.62 -49.50 -4.86
N ASP A 559 -14.75 -50.83 -4.94
CA ASP A 559 -15.95 -51.58 -4.57
C ASP A 559 -15.61 -52.84 -3.77
N GLY A 560 -16.62 -53.55 -3.27
CA GLY A 560 -16.42 -54.82 -2.54
C GLY A 560 -15.54 -54.72 -1.29
N ILE A 561 -15.41 -53.51 -0.73
CA ILE A 561 -14.47 -53.15 0.33
C ILE A 561 -14.79 -53.93 1.63
N ARG A 562 -13.83 -54.70 2.15
CA ARG A 562 -13.97 -55.44 3.42
C ARG A 562 -13.54 -54.62 4.63
N ASN A 563 -13.89 -55.10 5.82
CA ASN A 563 -13.42 -54.50 7.06
C ASN A 563 -11.89 -54.62 7.20
N ASN A 564 -11.20 -53.52 7.52
CA ASN A 564 -9.73 -53.37 7.50
C ASN A 564 -9.10 -53.50 6.10
N ALA A 565 -9.87 -53.39 5.03
CA ALA A 565 -9.30 -53.20 3.69
C ALA A 565 -8.51 -51.89 3.63
N TYR A 566 -7.56 -51.77 2.69
CA TYR A 566 -6.85 -50.51 2.47
C TYR A 566 -6.52 -50.27 1.00
N ALA A 567 -6.37 -48.99 0.66
CA ALA A 567 -5.73 -48.50 -0.56
C ALA A 567 -4.60 -47.53 -0.18
N SER A 568 -3.49 -47.55 -0.93
CA SER A 568 -2.31 -46.73 -0.68
C SER A 568 -1.88 -45.97 -1.94
N TYR A 569 -1.46 -44.72 -1.79
CA TYR A 569 -1.13 -43.78 -2.86
C TYR A 569 0.18 -43.08 -2.51
N LYS A 570 1.15 -43.11 -3.41
CA LYS A 570 2.52 -42.70 -3.10
C LYS A 570 2.84 -41.27 -3.50
N GLY A 571 3.67 -40.61 -2.68
CA GLY A 571 4.20 -39.29 -2.96
C GLY A 571 3.14 -38.21 -3.16
N ILE A 572 2.08 -38.23 -2.33
CA ILE A 572 1.07 -37.18 -2.27
C ILE A 572 1.69 -35.90 -1.68
N ASP A 573 1.73 -34.85 -2.50
CA ASP A 573 2.24 -33.51 -2.18
C ASP A 573 1.13 -32.65 -1.58
N PHE A 574 1.20 -32.47 -0.26
CA PHE A 574 0.36 -31.57 0.52
C PHE A 574 0.93 -30.15 0.62
N GLY A 575 2.02 -29.83 -0.09
CA GLY A 575 2.65 -28.51 -0.07
C GLY A 575 2.87 -27.96 1.34
N SER A 576 2.16 -26.89 1.70
CA SER A 576 2.24 -26.22 2.99
C SER A 576 1.37 -26.82 4.12
N GLY A 577 0.47 -27.75 3.81
CA GLY A 577 -0.50 -28.27 4.76
C GLY A 577 -1.90 -28.47 4.18
N ALA A 578 -2.58 -29.56 4.51
CA ALA A 578 -4.02 -29.72 4.28
C ALA A 578 -4.79 -29.87 5.61
N SER A 579 -5.99 -29.31 5.68
CA SER A 579 -6.82 -29.27 6.90
C SER A 579 -8.13 -30.04 6.79
N GLY A 580 -8.54 -30.41 5.58
CA GLY A 580 -9.66 -31.33 5.34
C GLY A 580 -9.37 -32.31 4.21
N ILE A 581 -10.11 -33.42 4.21
CA ILE A 581 -10.27 -34.35 3.09
C ILE A 581 -11.74 -34.34 2.66
N SER A 582 -12.02 -34.47 1.36
CA SER A 582 -13.33 -34.79 0.84
C SER A 582 -13.27 -36.09 0.04
N VAL A 583 -14.29 -36.94 0.20
CA VAL A 583 -14.41 -38.26 -0.42
C VAL A 583 -15.77 -38.36 -1.13
N HIS A 584 -15.76 -38.87 -2.36
CA HIS A 584 -16.98 -39.15 -3.13
C HIS A 584 -17.38 -40.61 -2.97
N VAL A 585 -18.44 -40.84 -2.21
CA VAL A 585 -18.80 -42.17 -1.72
C VAL A 585 -20.27 -42.50 -1.91
N SER A 586 -20.57 -43.79 -2.00
CA SER A 586 -21.91 -44.35 -1.84
C SER A 586 -21.90 -45.47 -0.80
N SER A 587 -23.03 -45.72 -0.13
CA SER A 587 -23.15 -46.77 0.88
C SER A 587 -24.58 -47.30 0.96
N GLY A 588 -24.72 -48.57 1.37
CA GLY A 588 -25.99 -49.27 1.44
C GLY A 588 -26.81 -48.92 2.69
N SER A 589 -27.35 -49.94 3.34
CA SER A 589 -28.08 -49.83 4.62
C SER A 589 -27.17 -49.74 5.85
N GLN A 590 -25.85 -49.80 5.65
CA GLN A 590 -24.81 -49.63 6.65
C GLN A 590 -23.74 -48.69 6.09
N GLY A 591 -22.97 -48.09 6.99
CA GLY A 591 -21.81 -47.25 6.69
C GLY A 591 -20.58 -47.72 7.45
N GLY A 592 -19.66 -46.80 7.74
CA GLY A 592 -18.40 -47.11 8.40
C GLY A 592 -17.53 -45.87 8.55
N THR A 593 -16.22 -46.04 8.55
CA THR A 593 -15.26 -44.93 8.53
C THR A 593 -14.13 -45.19 7.54
N ILE A 594 -13.51 -44.10 7.08
CA ILE A 594 -12.24 -44.11 6.33
C ILE A 594 -11.19 -43.47 7.22
N GLU A 595 -10.29 -44.27 7.76
CA GLU A 595 -9.12 -43.79 8.52
C GLU A 595 -8.02 -43.41 7.52
N VAL A 596 -7.51 -42.18 7.62
CA VAL A 596 -6.45 -41.66 6.75
C VAL A 596 -5.12 -41.70 7.52
N LYS A 597 -4.11 -42.38 6.98
CA LYS A 597 -2.76 -42.51 7.58
C LYS A 597 -1.66 -42.07 6.63
N LEU A 598 -0.54 -41.65 7.21
CA LEU A 598 0.67 -41.27 6.49
C LEU A 598 1.78 -42.32 6.60
N ASP A 599 2.55 -42.45 5.52
CA ASP A 599 3.79 -43.21 5.31
C ASP A 599 3.72 -44.74 5.48
N SER A 600 2.82 -45.27 6.31
CA SER A 600 2.54 -46.72 6.39
C SER A 600 1.19 -47.02 7.07
N LEU A 601 0.71 -48.26 6.96
CA LEU A 601 -0.45 -48.77 7.72
C LEU A 601 -0.32 -48.64 9.26
N ASN A 602 0.91 -48.56 9.77
CA ASN A 602 1.23 -48.35 11.18
C ASN A 602 1.71 -46.92 11.49
N GLY A 603 1.66 -46.03 10.50
CA GLY A 603 2.03 -44.62 10.63
C GLY A 603 0.97 -43.79 11.35
N PRO A 604 1.21 -42.48 11.51
CA PRO A 604 0.28 -41.59 12.19
C PRO A 604 -1.04 -41.48 11.41
N THR A 605 -2.15 -41.60 12.14
CA THR A 605 -3.49 -41.30 11.63
C THR A 605 -3.66 -39.78 11.61
N MET A 606 -3.84 -39.20 10.42
CA MET A 606 -4.06 -37.75 10.26
C MET A 606 -5.53 -37.38 10.45
N GLY A 607 -6.47 -38.29 10.21
CA GLY A 607 -7.89 -38.04 10.44
C GLY A 607 -8.75 -39.24 10.09
N THR A 608 -10.05 -39.12 10.36
CA THR A 608 -11.05 -40.14 10.08
C THR A 608 -12.27 -39.49 9.44
N VAL A 609 -12.79 -40.07 8.37
CA VAL A 609 -14.03 -39.64 7.72
C VAL A 609 -15.15 -40.61 8.09
N ASP A 610 -16.20 -40.10 8.75
CA ASP A 610 -17.37 -40.91 9.09
C ASP A 610 -18.32 -41.03 7.90
N ILE A 611 -18.62 -42.26 7.50
CA ILE A 611 -19.49 -42.57 6.36
C ILE A 611 -20.84 -43.08 6.90
N PRO A 612 -21.94 -42.31 6.76
CA PRO A 612 -23.27 -42.74 7.19
C PRO A 612 -23.84 -43.80 6.24
N ALA A 613 -24.95 -44.43 6.64
CA ALA A 613 -25.75 -45.26 5.74
C ALA A 613 -26.53 -44.36 4.77
N LEU A 614 -26.11 -44.29 3.51
CA LEU A 614 -26.66 -43.39 2.49
C LEU A 614 -27.95 -43.96 1.86
N GLY A 615 -28.17 -45.27 1.96
CA GLY A 615 -29.41 -45.95 1.58
C GLY A 615 -29.42 -46.50 0.14
N GLY A 616 -28.31 -46.45 -0.59
CA GLY A 616 -28.22 -46.91 -1.97
C GLY A 616 -26.80 -46.83 -2.54
N TRP A 617 -26.37 -47.89 -3.23
CA TRP A 617 -25.03 -47.99 -3.85
C TRP A 617 -24.86 -47.14 -5.11
N ASP A 618 -25.97 -46.66 -5.66
CA ASP A 618 -26.10 -45.73 -6.79
C ASP A 618 -26.19 -44.26 -6.33
N LYS A 619 -26.36 -44.01 -5.02
CA LYS A 619 -26.47 -42.67 -4.44
C LYS A 619 -25.10 -42.18 -3.95
N TRP A 620 -24.42 -41.47 -4.83
CA TRP A 620 -23.12 -40.85 -4.54
C TRP A 620 -23.28 -39.47 -3.89
N VAL A 621 -22.45 -39.18 -2.90
CA VAL A 621 -22.36 -37.87 -2.24
C VAL A 621 -20.92 -37.53 -1.87
N ASP A 622 -20.62 -36.24 -1.78
CA ASP A 622 -19.37 -35.74 -1.19
C ASP A 622 -19.52 -35.65 0.33
N ILE A 623 -18.59 -36.27 1.04
CA ILE A 623 -18.44 -36.20 2.50
C ILE A 623 -17.09 -35.55 2.80
N MET A 624 -17.04 -34.64 3.78
CA MET A 624 -15.78 -34.07 4.26
C MET A 624 -15.39 -34.64 5.63
N GLY A 625 -14.10 -34.68 5.90
CA GLY A 625 -13.54 -35.00 7.22
C GLY A 625 -12.36 -34.08 7.53
N ASN A 626 -12.16 -33.79 8.81
CA ASN A 626 -11.04 -32.99 9.28
C ASN A 626 -9.75 -33.83 9.36
N ILE A 627 -8.61 -33.21 9.09
CA ILE A 627 -7.28 -33.83 9.19
C ILE A 627 -6.31 -32.92 9.98
N ASP A 628 -5.30 -33.53 10.60
CA ASP A 628 -4.23 -32.83 11.31
C ASP A 628 -3.29 -32.14 10.30
N ASP A 629 -3.43 -30.82 10.22
CA ASP A 629 -2.69 -29.96 9.30
C ASP A 629 -1.21 -29.82 9.64
N LYS A 630 -0.78 -30.25 10.83
CA LYS A 630 0.64 -30.34 11.21
C LYS A 630 1.29 -31.63 10.74
N ALA A 631 0.50 -32.69 10.55
CA ALA A 631 0.98 -33.96 10.01
C ALA A 631 0.93 -33.97 8.48
N ALA A 632 -0.12 -33.37 7.89
CA ALA A 632 -0.39 -33.42 6.45
C ALA A 632 0.29 -32.27 5.67
N ALA A 633 1.62 -32.16 5.74
CA ALA A 633 2.40 -31.11 5.05
C ALA A 633 3.66 -31.70 4.38
N GLY A 634 4.05 -31.17 3.22
CA GLY A 634 5.10 -31.79 2.39
C GLY A 634 4.60 -33.03 1.65
N VAL A 635 5.50 -33.96 1.34
CA VAL A 635 5.23 -35.13 0.49
C VAL A 635 5.19 -36.41 1.32
N HIS A 636 4.09 -37.16 1.25
CA HIS A 636 3.86 -38.39 2.02
C HIS A 636 3.21 -39.52 1.20
N ASP A 637 3.38 -40.76 1.62
CA ASP A 637 2.53 -41.86 1.14
C ASP A 637 1.22 -41.88 1.95
N VAL A 638 0.06 -41.87 1.29
CA VAL A 638 -1.26 -41.85 1.95
C VAL A 638 -1.89 -43.23 1.93
N TYR A 639 -2.42 -43.66 3.07
CA TYR A 639 -3.17 -44.91 3.23
C TYR A 639 -4.60 -44.60 3.67
N LEU A 640 -5.58 -45.03 2.87
CA LEU A 640 -6.99 -45.04 3.24
C LEU A 640 -7.34 -46.44 3.76
N VAL A 641 -7.69 -46.54 5.04
CA VAL A 641 -8.06 -47.80 5.71
C VAL A 641 -9.55 -47.79 6.02
N PHE A 642 -10.26 -48.82 5.59
CA PHE A 642 -11.73 -48.85 5.61
C PHE A 642 -12.25 -49.73 6.75
N HIS A 643 -13.04 -49.15 7.64
CA HIS A 643 -13.61 -49.83 8.81
C HIS A 643 -15.14 -49.84 8.70
N GLY A 644 -15.77 -51.02 8.76
CA GLY A 644 -17.23 -51.11 8.75
C GLY A 644 -17.87 -50.89 10.12
N ALA A 645 -19.08 -50.35 10.15
CA ALA A 645 -19.83 -50.17 11.38
C ALA A 645 -19.97 -51.50 12.14
N GLY A 646 -19.50 -51.53 13.41
CA GLY A 646 -19.48 -52.74 14.23
C GLY A 646 -18.55 -53.85 13.73
N GLY A 647 -17.63 -53.56 12.80
CA GLY A 647 -16.70 -54.52 12.20
C GLY A 647 -17.26 -55.34 11.03
N GLY A 648 -18.41 -54.93 10.46
CA GLY A 648 -18.98 -55.55 9.25
C GLY A 648 -18.19 -55.24 7.97
N ASP A 649 -18.39 -56.01 6.91
CA ASP A 649 -17.87 -55.69 5.57
C ASP A 649 -18.74 -54.64 4.85
N TYR A 650 -18.20 -54.04 3.79
CA TYR A 650 -18.88 -53.10 2.87
C TYR A 650 -19.27 -51.74 3.50
N PRO A 651 -18.31 -50.98 4.06
CA PRO A 651 -18.58 -49.63 4.61
C PRO A 651 -19.04 -48.62 3.55
N CYS A 652 -18.47 -48.68 2.34
CA CYS A 652 -18.77 -47.79 1.22
C CYS A 652 -18.22 -48.35 -0.11
N ASN A 653 -18.60 -47.70 -1.21
CA ASN A 653 -17.77 -47.58 -2.42
C ASN A 653 -17.13 -46.18 -2.41
N LEU A 654 -15.93 -46.04 -2.99
CA LEU A 654 -15.18 -44.77 -3.06
C LEU A 654 -14.73 -44.50 -4.50
N ASP A 655 -15.11 -43.36 -5.10
CA ASP A 655 -14.76 -43.03 -6.49
C ASP A 655 -13.49 -42.18 -6.60
N TRP A 656 -13.45 -41.08 -5.85
CA TRP A 656 -12.32 -40.16 -5.76
C TRP A 656 -12.23 -39.55 -4.36
N PHE A 657 -11.07 -39.00 -4.05
CA PHE A 657 -10.83 -38.17 -2.86
C PHE A 657 -9.96 -36.97 -3.23
N THR A 658 -10.03 -35.91 -2.43
CA THR A 658 -9.21 -34.70 -2.57
C THR A 658 -8.98 -34.10 -1.20
N PHE A 659 -7.86 -33.43 -0.99
CA PHE A 659 -7.60 -32.65 0.20
C PHE A 659 -7.93 -31.17 -0.01
N THR A 660 -7.98 -30.40 1.08
CA THR A 660 -8.21 -28.94 1.03
C THR A 660 -7.32 -28.18 2.01
N THR A 661 -6.80 -27.04 1.56
CA THR A 661 -6.12 -26.03 2.38
C THR A 661 -7.08 -25.19 3.21
N MET A 662 -8.39 -25.29 3.00
CA MET A 662 -9.39 -24.52 3.74
C MET A 662 -9.40 -24.93 5.21
N LYS A 663 -8.52 -24.29 5.97
CA LYS A 663 -8.52 -24.25 7.42
C LYS A 663 -9.52 -23.17 7.81
N GLY A 664 -10.71 -23.57 8.26
CA GLY A 664 -11.64 -22.62 8.86
C GLY A 664 -10.94 -21.85 9.97
N LYS A 665 -11.23 -20.55 10.12
CA LYS A 665 -10.92 -19.82 11.35
C LYS A 665 -11.47 -20.65 12.51
N ALA A 666 -10.65 -20.96 13.51
CA ALA A 666 -11.10 -21.78 14.61
C ALA A 666 -12.22 -21.06 15.37
N ARG A 667 -13.41 -21.67 15.40
CA ARG A 667 -14.62 -21.09 15.97
C ARG A 667 -15.06 -21.93 17.14
N ASP A 668 -15.15 -21.34 18.32
CA ASP A 668 -15.84 -21.94 19.46
C ASP A 668 -17.36 -21.93 19.17
N ALA A 669 -18.00 -23.10 19.18
CA ALA A 669 -19.44 -23.22 18.95
C ALA A 669 -20.30 -22.41 19.94
N TYR A 670 -19.76 -22.11 21.14
CA TYR A 670 -20.43 -21.39 22.21
C TYR A 670 -20.18 -19.87 22.19
N ALA A 671 -19.29 -19.38 21.34
CA ALA A 671 -19.01 -17.95 21.17
C ALA A 671 -20.09 -17.24 20.31
N LYS A 672 -19.94 -15.92 20.16
CA LYS A 672 -20.64 -15.14 19.12
C LYS A 672 -19.97 -15.43 17.77
N LEU A 673 -20.71 -16.03 16.83
CA LEU A 673 -20.25 -16.29 15.47
C LEU A 673 -21.02 -15.37 14.52
N GLU A 674 -20.34 -14.38 13.93
CA GLU A 674 -20.93 -13.50 12.93
C GLU A 674 -21.16 -14.31 11.62
N ALA A 675 -22.28 -14.09 10.93
CA ALA A 675 -22.69 -14.93 9.81
C ALA A 675 -21.95 -14.58 8.51
N GLU A 676 -21.51 -13.34 8.38
CA GLU A 676 -20.61 -12.86 7.34
C GLU A 676 -19.16 -13.39 7.50
N ASP A 677 -18.74 -13.78 8.71
CA ASP A 677 -17.49 -14.55 8.97
C ASP A 677 -17.71 -16.04 8.66
N ASN A 678 -18.13 -16.33 7.43
CA ASN A 678 -18.30 -17.68 6.89
C ASN A 678 -17.10 -18.11 6.03
N ASN A 679 -17.07 -19.39 5.66
CA ASN A 679 -16.06 -19.97 4.76
C ASN A 679 -16.56 -20.16 3.32
N GLY A 680 -17.75 -19.65 2.98
CA GLY A 680 -18.35 -19.76 1.65
C GLY A 680 -19.82 -20.17 1.69
N GLY A 681 -20.45 -20.14 0.52
CA GLY A 681 -21.84 -20.50 0.34
C GLY A 681 -22.41 -19.97 -0.98
N VAL A 682 -23.73 -20.11 -1.16
CA VAL A 682 -24.44 -19.77 -2.40
C VAL A 682 -25.74 -19.02 -2.09
N GLY A 683 -26.10 -18.08 -2.96
CA GLY A 683 -27.43 -17.47 -2.99
C GLY A 683 -27.69 -16.39 -1.93
N PHE A 684 -26.63 -15.76 -1.42
CA PHE A 684 -26.66 -14.59 -0.54
C PHE A 684 -25.60 -13.56 -0.96
N GLY A 685 -25.74 -12.33 -0.47
CA GLY A 685 -24.69 -11.30 -0.43
C GLY A 685 -24.50 -10.79 1.01
N THR A 686 -23.78 -9.68 1.17
CA THR A 686 -23.60 -8.99 2.46
C THR A 686 -24.08 -7.55 2.37
N GLU A 687 -24.78 -7.08 3.39
CA GLU A 687 -25.21 -5.68 3.55
C GLU A 687 -24.86 -5.18 4.95
N SER A 688 -24.68 -3.87 5.09
CA SER A 688 -24.51 -3.20 6.38
C SER A 688 -25.67 -2.24 6.64
N GLY A 689 -26.20 -2.22 7.87
CA GLY A 689 -27.29 -1.33 8.27
C GLY A 689 -27.85 -1.67 9.65
N GLY A 690 -28.48 -0.69 10.30
CA GLY A 690 -28.95 -0.89 11.68
C GLY A 690 -27.83 -1.11 12.70
N GLY A 691 -26.59 -0.72 12.39
CA GLY A 691 -25.40 -0.88 13.25
C GLY A 691 -24.69 -2.23 13.15
N GLN A 692 -25.05 -3.08 12.18
CA GLN A 692 -24.43 -4.41 11.99
C GLN A 692 -24.19 -4.71 10.51
N THR A 693 -23.36 -5.70 10.21
CA THR A 693 -23.18 -6.30 8.87
C THR A 693 -23.71 -7.73 8.90
N TYR A 694 -24.36 -8.17 7.84
CA TYR A 694 -25.12 -9.43 7.85
C TYR A 694 -25.24 -10.05 6.47
N LEU A 695 -25.56 -11.34 6.43
CA LEU A 695 -25.97 -12.04 5.21
C LEU A 695 -27.32 -11.51 4.75
N ALA A 696 -27.40 -11.09 3.48
CA ALA A 696 -28.54 -10.43 2.87
C ALA A 696 -28.91 -11.05 1.52
N GLY A 697 -30.07 -10.66 0.97
CA GLY A 697 -30.53 -11.11 -0.35
C GLY A 697 -30.88 -12.61 -0.45
N ILE A 698 -30.98 -13.32 0.67
CA ILE A 698 -31.23 -14.77 0.74
C ILE A 698 -32.60 -15.10 0.11
N ASN A 699 -32.59 -15.69 -1.08
CA ASN A 699 -33.81 -16.09 -1.81
C ASN A 699 -33.84 -17.60 -2.06
N ALA A 700 -34.92 -18.27 -1.63
CA ALA A 700 -35.08 -19.71 -1.73
C ALA A 700 -34.94 -20.28 -3.16
N ALA A 701 -35.25 -19.51 -4.20
CA ALA A 701 -35.13 -19.95 -5.60
C ALA A 701 -33.68 -20.34 -5.99
N ASN A 702 -32.69 -19.83 -5.25
CA ASN A 702 -31.27 -20.09 -5.47
C ASN A 702 -30.73 -21.31 -4.69
N ASN A 703 -31.60 -22.05 -3.97
CA ASN A 703 -31.22 -23.08 -2.99
C ASN A 703 -30.09 -22.64 -2.03
N PRO A 704 -30.23 -21.48 -1.37
CA PRO A 704 -29.12 -20.82 -0.69
C PRO A 704 -28.65 -21.57 0.56
N TYR A 705 -27.34 -21.56 0.78
CA TYR A 705 -26.70 -22.12 1.96
C TYR A 705 -25.43 -21.34 2.31
N VAL A 706 -24.99 -21.42 3.56
CA VAL A 706 -23.70 -20.92 4.05
C VAL A 706 -22.97 -22.02 4.83
N MET A 707 -21.64 -22.01 4.82
CA MET A 707 -20.80 -22.97 5.56
C MET A 707 -19.78 -22.29 6.48
N TYR A 708 -19.56 -22.88 7.65
CA TYR A 708 -18.57 -22.47 8.63
C TYR A 708 -17.69 -23.68 8.94
N ASN A 709 -16.42 -23.60 8.59
CA ASN A 709 -15.46 -24.67 8.82
C ASN A 709 -14.82 -24.52 10.22
N TYR A 710 -14.35 -25.63 10.79
CA TYR A 710 -13.61 -25.70 12.04
C TYR A 710 -14.38 -25.12 13.26
N VAL A 711 -15.67 -25.46 13.34
CA VAL A 711 -16.51 -25.18 14.52
C VAL A 711 -16.27 -26.26 15.55
N ASP A 712 -15.70 -25.88 16.70
CA ASP A 712 -15.37 -26.77 17.81
C ASP A 712 -16.50 -26.79 18.85
N PHE A 713 -17.16 -27.93 18.96
CA PHE A 713 -18.21 -28.21 19.94
C PHE A 713 -17.63 -28.77 21.27
N GLY A 714 -16.32 -28.98 21.37
CA GLY A 714 -15.68 -29.55 22.53
C GLY A 714 -16.20 -30.96 22.88
N ASN A 715 -16.09 -31.35 24.15
CA ASN A 715 -16.44 -32.71 24.60
C ASN A 715 -17.90 -32.87 25.09
N THR A 716 -18.74 -31.85 24.93
CA THR A 716 -20.11 -31.82 25.46
C THR A 716 -21.06 -31.38 24.35
N SER A 717 -22.14 -32.11 24.07
CA SER A 717 -23.09 -31.65 23.04
C SER A 717 -23.85 -30.41 23.51
N PRO A 718 -24.01 -29.37 22.66
CA PRO A 718 -25.00 -28.31 22.89
C PRO A 718 -26.41 -28.90 22.87
N SER A 719 -27.33 -28.19 23.54
CA SER A 719 -28.77 -28.50 23.56
C SER A 719 -29.61 -27.56 22.71
N LYS A 720 -29.06 -26.39 22.35
CA LYS A 720 -29.75 -25.34 21.60
C LYS A 720 -28.87 -24.78 20.50
N PHE A 721 -29.51 -24.24 19.48
CA PHE A 721 -28.94 -23.39 18.45
C PHE A 721 -29.70 -22.07 18.44
N HIS A 722 -28.99 -20.95 18.51
CA HIS A 722 -29.55 -19.60 18.51
C HIS A 722 -29.03 -18.83 17.31
N VAL A 723 -29.92 -18.15 16.59
CA VAL A 723 -29.56 -17.30 15.45
C VAL A 723 -30.27 -15.95 15.56
N GLN A 724 -29.56 -14.87 15.27
CA GLN A 724 -30.12 -13.53 15.12
C GLN A 724 -30.42 -13.28 13.64
N ALA A 725 -31.69 -13.03 13.33
CA ALA A 725 -32.17 -12.85 11.96
C ALA A 725 -33.27 -11.77 11.86
N ALA A 726 -33.46 -11.21 10.67
CA ALA A 726 -34.46 -10.19 10.37
C ALA A 726 -35.25 -10.57 9.11
N SER A 727 -36.54 -10.29 9.04
CA SER A 727 -37.36 -10.57 7.86
C SER A 727 -38.50 -9.57 7.70
N ALA A 728 -38.67 -9.07 6.47
CA ALA A 728 -39.84 -8.32 6.05
C ALA A 728 -40.94 -9.21 5.43
N THR A 729 -40.70 -10.51 5.26
CA THR A 729 -41.61 -11.47 4.63
C THR A 729 -42.18 -12.46 5.66
N GLY A 730 -42.69 -13.61 5.21
CA GLY A 730 -43.11 -14.70 6.11
C GLY A 730 -41.95 -15.41 6.83
N GLY A 731 -40.70 -15.17 6.41
CA GLY A 731 -39.53 -15.90 6.89
C GLY A 731 -39.33 -17.24 6.16
N GLY A 732 -38.76 -18.22 6.87
CA GLY A 732 -38.39 -19.52 6.32
C GLY A 732 -37.77 -20.43 7.38
N THR A 733 -36.99 -21.40 6.94
CA THR A 733 -36.31 -22.37 7.83
C THR A 733 -34.81 -22.40 7.57
N ILE A 734 -34.01 -22.41 8.64
CA ILE A 734 -32.58 -22.76 8.61
C ILE A 734 -32.46 -24.22 9.01
N GLU A 735 -31.95 -25.06 8.12
CA GLU A 735 -31.60 -26.45 8.41
C GLU A 735 -30.08 -26.54 8.64
N VAL A 736 -29.68 -26.88 9.86
CA VAL A 736 -28.28 -26.95 10.28
C VAL A 736 -27.78 -28.39 10.12
N ARG A 737 -26.72 -28.58 9.32
CA ARG A 737 -26.10 -29.87 9.01
C ARG A 737 -24.62 -29.89 9.35
N LEU A 738 -24.08 -31.08 9.57
CA LEU A 738 -22.63 -31.29 9.76
C LEU A 738 -21.97 -31.92 8.53
N ASP A 739 -20.74 -31.49 8.26
CA ASP A 739 -19.71 -32.12 7.41
C ASP A 739 -20.04 -32.34 5.92
N SER A 740 -21.27 -32.07 5.50
CA SER A 740 -21.70 -31.99 4.10
C SER A 740 -23.05 -31.27 3.99
N MET A 741 -23.34 -30.66 2.83
CA MET A 741 -24.70 -30.17 2.49
C MET A 741 -25.76 -31.27 2.55
N ASN A 742 -25.37 -32.53 2.40
CA ASN A 742 -26.23 -33.71 2.54
C ASN A 742 -26.02 -34.48 3.85
N GLY A 743 -25.14 -33.99 4.74
CA GLY A 743 -24.79 -34.61 6.02
C GLY A 743 -25.92 -34.54 7.05
N PRO A 744 -25.73 -35.11 8.26
CA PRO A 744 -26.78 -35.23 9.26
C PRO A 744 -27.31 -33.84 9.69
N VAL A 745 -28.64 -33.71 9.73
CA VAL A 745 -29.32 -32.52 10.29
C VAL A 745 -29.24 -32.60 11.81
N ILE A 746 -28.70 -31.55 12.43
CA ILE A 746 -28.57 -31.46 13.90
C ILE A 746 -29.54 -30.45 14.53
N ALA A 747 -30.05 -29.48 13.76
CA ALA A 747 -31.09 -28.54 14.20
C ALA A 747 -31.92 -28.03 13.01
N GLU A 748 -33.19 -27.71 13.26
CA GLU A 748 -34.06 -27.02 12.31
C GLU A 748 -34.66 -25.79 13.00
N ASN A 749 -34.35 -24.60 12.50
CA ASN A 749 -34.73 -23.32 13.11
C ASN A 749 -35.70 -22.54 12.22
N LYS A 750 -36.86 -22.16 12.76
CA LYS A 750 -37.91 -21.47 12.00
C LYS A 750 -37.87 -19.97 12.25
N ILE A 751 -37.50 -19.23 11.22
CA ILE A 751 -37.46 -17.76 11.22
C ILE A 751 -38.82 -17.23 10.76
N THR A 752 -39.35 -16.23 11.44
CA THR A 752 -40.63 -15.58 11.10
C THR A 752 -40.45 -14.09 10.85
N GLY A 753 -41.43 -13.46 10.18
CA GLY A 753 -41.43 -12.03 9.90
C GLY A 753 -41.17 -11.19 11.16
N THR A 754 -40.08 -10.41 11.15
CA THR A 754 -39.70 -9.57 12.29
C THR A 754 -40.27 -8.15 12.19
N GLY A 755 -40.63 -7.72 10.97
CA GLY A 755 -41.21 -6.41 10.68
C GLY A 755 -40.35 -5.51 9.79
N GLY A 756 -39.22 -6.01 9.27
CA GLY A 756 -38.32 -5.29 8.37
C GLY A 756 -36.99 -6.02 8.22
N TRP A 757 -36.26 -5.72 7.14
CA TRP A 757 -34.97 -6.37 6.80
C TRP A 757 -33.82 -6.11 7.79
N GLN A 758 -33.96 -5.09 8.64
CA GLN A 758 -32.97 -4.70 9.65
C GLN A 758 -33.53 -4.79 11.09
N ASN A 759 -34.73 -5.35 11.27
CA ASN A 759 -35.32 -5.53 12.61
C ASN A 759 -34.94 -6.91 13.17
N PHE A 760 -33.73 -7.02 13.70
CA PHE A 760 -33.14 -8.30 14.13
C PHE A 760 -33.77 -8.85 15.42
N LYS A 761 -34.01 -10.17 15.44
CA LYS A 761 -34.52 -10.92 16.60
C LYS A 761 -33.78 -12.26 16.72
N VAL A 762 -33.70 -12.78 17.95
CA VAL A 762 -33.09 -14.10 18.22
C VAL A 762 -34.13 -15.21 18.12
N PHE A 763 -33.81 -16.26 17.37
CA PHE A 763 -34.62 -17.45 17.15
C PHE A 763 -33.90 -18.70 17.69
N PRO A 764 -34.48 -19.42 18.68
CA PRO A 764 -33.92 -20.67 19.19
C PRO A 764 -34.44 -21.91 18.45
N ALA A 765 -33.60 -22.92 18.32
CA ALA A 765 -33.95 -24.29 17.93
C ALA A 765 -33.32 -25.32 18.88
N ASP A 766 -33.91 -26.51 18.96
CA ASP A 766 -33.32 -27.66 19.66
C ASP A 766 -32.23 -28.31 18.81
N VAL A 767 -31.12 -28.71 19.45
CA VAL A 767 -30.14 -29.61 18.84
C VAL A 767 -30.62 -31.04 19.09
N THR A 768 -30.99 -31.75 18.02
CA THR A 768 -31.73 -33.02 18.08
C THR A 768 -30.85 -34.26 17.93
N ALA A 769 -29.59 -34.09 17.52
CA ALA A 769 -28.59 -35.14 17.43
C ALA A 769 -27.32 -34.72 18.21
N PRO A 770 -26.68 -35.61 18.99
CA PRO A 770 -25.44 -35.29 19.70
C PRO A 770 -24.31 -34.91 18.75
N VAL A 771 -23.59 -33.82 19.08
CA VAL A 771 -22.41 -33.34 18.32
C VAL A 771 -21.29 -32.98 19.30
N THR A 772 -20.06 -33.42 19.02
CA THR A 772 -18.87 -33.17 19.86
C THR A 772 -17.61 -33.20 19.00
N GLY A 773 -16.64 -32.35 19.32
CA GLY A 773 -15.41 -32.19 18.54
C GLY A 773 -15.59 -31.15 17.43
N LYS A 774 -14.75 -31.25 16.40
CA LYS A 774 -14.64 -30.23 15.35
C LYS A 774 -15.36 -30.67 14.09
N HIS A 775 -16.25 -29.82 13.58
CA HIS A 775 -17.07 -30.10 12.41
C HIS A 775 -17.12 -28.91 11.44
N ILE A 776 -17.58 -29.19 10.22
CA ILE A 776 -18.05 -28.16 9.29
C ILE A 776 -19.56 -28.00 9.50
N VAL A 777 -20.02 -26.78 9.82
CA VAL A 777 -21.44 -26.47 9.98
C VAL A 777 -21.98 -25.87 8.69
N PHE A 778 -22.93 -26.54 8.06
CA PHE A 778 -23.71 -26.03 6.94
C PHE A 778 -25.06 -25.50 7.45
N MET A 779 -25.50 -24.35 6.96
CA MET A 779 -26.85 -23.82 7.17
C MET A 779 -27.54 -23.68 5.82
N LEU A 780 -28.56 -24.50 5.58
CA LEU A 780 -29.36 -24.46 4.34
C LEU A 780 -30.62 -23.63 4.61
N PHE A 781 -30.86 -22.59 3.82
CA PHE A 781 -32.01 -21.71 4.00
C PHE A 781 -33.15 -22.10 3.04
N LYS A 782 -34.30 -22.48 3.62
CA LYS A 782 -35.44 -23.07 2.89
C LYS A 782 -36.69 -22.22 3.01
N GLY A 783 -37.46 -22.15 1.93
CA GLY A 783 -38.76 -21.48 1.84
C GLY A 783 -39.21 -21.33 0.39
N THR A 784 -39.89 -20.24 0.05
CA THR A 784 -40.52 -20.04 -1.28
C THR A 784 -40.22 -18.71 -1.96
N ASP A 785 -39.50 -17.80 -1.31
CA ASP A 785 -39.19 -16.43 -1.80
C ASP A 785 -37.95 -15.89 -1.07
N TYR A 786 -37.74 -14.57 -1.03
CA TYR A 786 -36.82 -13.91 -0.10
C TYR A 786 -37.18 -14.23 1.37
N LEU A 787 -36.21 -14.77 2.10
CA LEU A 787 -36.43 -15.41 3.40
C LEU A 787 -36.21 -14.45 4.58
N PHE A 788 -34.95 -14.15 4.86
CA PHE A 788 -34.50 -13.38 6.01
C PHE A 788 -33.03 -12.97 5.80
N ASN A 789 -32.60 -11.93 6.50
CA ASN A 789 -31.19 -11.61 6.68
C ASN A 789 -30.68 -12.32 7.95
N VAL A 790 -29.42 -12.78 7.97
CA VAL A 790 -28.81 -13.49 9.11
C VAL A 790 -27.57 -12.73 9.56
N ASP A 791 -27.53 -12.37 10.84
CA ASP A 791 -26.51 -11.51 11.43
C ASP A 791 -25.47 -12.33 12.21
N LYS A 792 -25.91 -13.10 13.21
CA LYS A 792 -25.00 -13.91 14.05
C LYS A 792 -25.67 -15.12 14.67
N PHE A 793 -24.88 -16.10 15.12
CA PHE A 793 -25.38 -17.33 15.72
C PHE A 793 -24.46 -17.87 16.83
N THR A 794 -24.99 -18.81 17.61
CA THR A 794 -24.26 -19.58 18.62
C THR A 794 -24.97 -20.90 18.93
N PHE A 795 -24.23 -21.91 19.35
CA PHE A 795 -24.77 -23.12 20.00
C PHE A 795 -24.75 -23.01 21.54
N GLY A 796 -24.34 -21.86 22.07
CA GLY A 796 -24.37 -21.51 23.49
C GLY A 796 -25.52 -20.60 23.89
N ASP A 797 -25.27 -19.78 24.92
CA ASP A 797 -26.21 -18.79 25.44
C ASP A 797 -26.25 -17.55 24.53
N PRO A 798 -27.42 -17.09 24.05
CA PRO A 798 -27.51 -15.93 23.16
C PRO A 798 -27.08 -14.60 23.82
N ALA A 799 -26.82 -14.55 25.12
CA ALA A 799 -26.22 -13.39 25.79
C ALA A 799 -24.87 -12.97 25.18
N VAL A 800 -24.13 -13.90 24.53
CA VAL A 800 -22.87 -13.59 23.82
C VAL A 800 -23.06 -12.61 22.66
N PHE A 801 -24.28 -12.47 22.12
CA PHE A 801 -24.58 -11.54 21.03
C PHE A 801 -24.50 -10.07 21.44
N THR A 802 -24.59 -9.79 22.74
CA THR A 802 -24.56 -8.44 23.34
C THR A 802 -23.44 -8.29 24.37
N ALA A 803 -22.61 -9.31 24.55
CA ALA A 803 -21.45 -9.22 25.42
C ALA A 803 -20.38 -8.34 24.73
N PRO A 804 -19.75 -7.40 25.44
CA PRO A 804 -18.59 -6.71 24.88
C PRO A 804 -17.51 -7.74 24.58
N THR A 805 -16.88 -7.63 23.41
CA THR A 805 -15.75 -8.47 23.03
C THR A 805 -14.68 -8.37 24.13
N PRO A 806 -14.23 -9.48 24.75
CA PRO A 806 -13.14 -9.41 25.70
C PRO A 806 -11.93 -8.76 25.01
N PRO A 807 -11.26 -7.77 25.61
CA PRO A 807 -10.04 -7.24 25.05
C PRO A 807 -9.07 -8.40 24.87
N VAL A 808 -8.50 -8.53 23.66
CA VAL A 808 -7.52 -9.58 23.38
C VAL A 808 -6.34 -9.34 24.34
N GLU A 809 -6.14 -10.25 25.30
CA GLU A 809 -4.94 -10.18 26.14
C GLU A 809 -3.73 -10.25 25.21
N PRO A 810 -2.84 -9.23 25.22
CA PRO A 810 -1.70 -9.24 24.32
C PRO A 810 -0.84 -10.46 24.60
N PRO A 811 -0.25 -11.08 23.57
CA PRO A 811 0.65 -12.21 23.76
C PRO A 811 1.73 -11.83 24.76
N LYS A 812 1.83 -12.58 25.86
CA LYS A 812 2.85 -12.29 26.87
C LYS A 812 4.23 -12.59 26.30
N ASP A 813 4.94 -11.53 25.90
CA ASP A 813 6.35 -11.61 25.55
C ASP A 813 7.25 -11.17 26.71
N ASN A 814 8.55 -11.16 26.45
CA ASN A 814 9.57 -10.68 27.38
C ASN A 814 10.55 -9.73 26.63
N VAL A 815 10.06 -8.99 25.64
CA VAL A 815 10.86 -8.12 24.77
C VAL A 815 10.56 -6.67 25.15
N PRO A 816 11.47 -5.96 25.84
CA PRO A 816 11.25 -4.57 26.18
C PRO A 816 11.12 -3.69 24.93
N PRO A 817 10.23 -2.68 24.94
CA PRO A 817 10.07 -1.76 23.84
C PRO A 817 11.31 -0.87 23.69
N GLY A 818 11.44 -0.25 22.52
CA GLY A 818 12.45 0.75 22.23
C GLY A 818 12.38 1.95 23.18
N ASP A 819 13.51 2.62 23.34
CA ASP A 819 13.56 3.92 24.03
C ASP A 819 12.91 5.01 23.17
N VAL A 820 12.51 6.12 23.80
CA VAL A 820 12.11 7.33 23.07
C VAL A 820 13.30 7.94 22.33
N GLU A 821 13.03 8.63 21.23
CA GLU A 821 14.02 9.29 20.38
C GLU A 821 13.79 10.81 20.32
N ASN A 822 14.76 11.55 19.78
CA ASN A 822 14.63 12.98 19.43
C ASN A 822 14.02 13.86 20.54
N VAL A 823 14.46 13.64 21.79
CA VAL A 823 14.02 14.44 22.95
C VAL A 823 14.51 15.88 22.78
N ARG A 824 13.57 16.82 22.66
CA ARG A 824 13.79 18.26 22.58
C ARG A 824 13.30 18.90 23.89
N ILE A 825 14.15 19.72 24.51
CA ILE A 825 13.86 20.44 25.75
C ILE A 825 13.63 21.92 25.44
N SER A 826 12.53 22.48 25.95
CA SER A 826 12.23 23.91 25.89
C SER A 826 11.77 24.42 27.27
N TYR A 827 11.55 25.72 27.39
CA TYR A 827 10.93 26.32 28.58
C TYR A 827 9.72 27.15 28.17
N ALA A 828 8.57 26.86 28.76
CA ALA A 828 7.32 27.59 28.56
C ALA A 828 6.58 27.75 29.89
N ASN A 829 5.92 28.89 30.10
CA ASN A 829 5.16 29.19 31.33
C ASN A 829 5.95 28.99 32.64
N GLY A 830 7.26 29.20 32.61
CA GLY A 830 8.16 29.02 33.75
C GLY A 830 8.52 27.57 34.07
N GLN A 831 8.10 26.60 33.26
CA GLN A 831 8.40 25.18 33.41
C GLN A 831 9.23 24.65 32.24
N LEU A 832 10.02 23.63 32.50
CA LEU A 832 10.69 22.83 31.49
C LEU A 832 9.63 21.98 30.75
N VAL A 833 9.63 22.05 29.43
CA VAL A 833 8.74 21.29 28.55
C VAL A 833 9.57 20.34 27.69
N LEU A 834 9.26 19.06 27.83
CA LEU A 834 9.83 17.95 27.07
C LEU A 834 8.95 17.64 25.87
N THR A 835 9.56 17.34 24.72
CA THR A 835 8.89 16.74 23.57
C THR A 835 9.80 15.65 22.97
N TRP A 836 9.24 14.59 22.40
CA TRP A 836 10.02 13.45 21.91
C TRP A 836 9.28 12.65 20.83
N ASP A 837 9.98 11.73 20.18
CA ASP A 837 9.43 10.75 19.24
C ASP A 837 9.39 9.35 19.89
N GLY A 838 8.45 8.49 19.48
CA GLY A 838 8.34 7.12 19.97
C GLY A 838 7.80 6.98 21.41
N PRO A 839 7.84 5.76 21.99
CA PRO A 839 8.30 4.50 21.37
C PRO A 839 7.39 4.04 20.22
N TYR A 840 7.98 3.33 19.26
CA TYR A 840 7.29 2.89 18.04
C TYR A 840 6.72 1.47 18.12
N ASP A 841 7.17 0.66 19.08
CA ASP A 841 6.72 -0.71 19.27
C ASP A 841 5.20 -0.77 19.49
N ILE A 842 4.53 -1.66 18.77
CA ILE A 842 3.07 -1.68 18.63
C ILE A 842 2.34 -1.90 19.97
N ASP A 843 2.98 -2.61 20.90
CA ASP A 843 2.51 -3.01 22.23
C ASP A 843 3.02 -2.10 23.37
N ALA A 844 3.88 -1.11 23.05
CA ALA A 844 4.31 -0.10 24.01
C ALA A 844 3.11 0.69 24.54
N GLN A 845 3.01 0.80 25.87
CA GLN A 845 1.85 1.34 26.57
C GLN A 845 2.06 2.78 27.05
N LYS A 846 3.24 3.07 27.61
CA LYS A 846 3.52 4.35 28.28
C LYS A 846 5.00 4.72 28.31
N VAL A 847 5.24 6.02 28.44
CA VAL A 847 6.55 6.61 28.73
C VAL A 847 6.59 7.06 30.18
N GLN A 848 7.61 6.61 30.90
CA GLN A 848 7.91 6.97 32.28
C GLN A 848 9.12 7.92 32.31
N MET A 849 8.97 9.04 33.02
CA MET A 849 10.00 10.07 33.18
C MET A 849 10.34 10.26 34.66
N THR A 850 11.64 10.28 34.96
CA THR A 850 12.17 10.62 36.29
C THR A 850 13.09 11.83 36.16
N VAL A 851 12.75 12.92 36.84
CA VAL A 851 13.51 14.17 36.80
C VAL A 851 14.34 14.28 38.07
N SER A 852 15.62 14.65 37.94
CA SER A 852 16.55 14.82 39.05
C SER A 852 17.32 16.14 38.95
N SER A 853 17.75 16.69 40.08
CA SER A 853 18.67 17.84 40.13
C SER A 853 19.72 17.58 41.21
N GLY A 854 21.01 17.83 40.92
CA GLY A 854 22.10 17.49 41.84
C GLY A 854 22.20 16.01 42.21
N GLY A 855 21.71 15.10 41.34
CA GLY A 855 21.67 13.66 41.59
C GLY A 855 20.53 13.17 42.51
N GLN A 856 19.62 14.04 42.94
CA GLN A 856 18.41 13.65 43.67
C GLN A 856 17.16 13.83 42.79
N GLN A 857 16.25 12.85 42.81
CA GLN A 857 14.95 12.97 42.16
C GLN A 857 14.17 14.16 42.73
N ILE A 858 13.51 14.91 41.85
CA ILE A 858 12.60 15.99 42.20
C ILE A 858 11.19 15.67 41.70
N GLY A 859 10.20 15.83 42.58
CA GLY A 859 8.81 15.45 42.29
C GLY A 859 8.59 13.95 42.13
N ASP A 860 7.37 13.60 41.75
CA ASP A 860 6.95 12.22 41.49
C ASP A 860 7.42 11.74 40.11
N VAL A 861 7.40 10.42 39.91
CA VAL A 861 7.61 9.82 38.59
C VAL A 861 6.43 10.17 37.70
N ILE A 862 6.70 10.76 36.53
CA ILE A 862 5.68 11.18 35.58
C ILE A 862 5.46 10.04 34.58
N GLU A 863 4.22 9.59 34.42
CA GLU A 863 3.84 8.60 33.40
C GLU A 863 2.84 9.20 32.42
N VAL A 864 3.07 9.02 31.13
CA VAL A 864 2.15 9.42 30.06
C VAL A 864 1.89 8.26 29.11
N LYS A 865 0.67 8.15 28.58
CA LYS A 865 0.31 7.12 27.59
C LYS A 865 1.15 7.28 26.32
N ARG A 866 1.44 6.18 25.62
CA ARG A 866 1.99 6.25 24.25
C ARG A 866 1.06 7.10 23.36
N GLY A 867 1.65 7.87 22.45
CA GLY A 867 0.98 8.90 21.66
C GLY A 867 1.05 10.29 22.28
N VAL A 868 1.06 10.40 23.62
CA VAL A 868 1.33 11.67 24.30
C VAL A 868 2.84 11.94 24.26
N GLN A 869 3.25 12.91 23.44
CA GLN A 869 4.65 13.21 23.11
C GLN A 869 5.11 14.59 23.59
N THR A 870 4.46 15.10 24.63
CA THR A 870 4.81 16.36 25.30
C THR A 870 4.54 16.25 26.79
N ALA A 871 5.40 16.84 27.62
CA ALA A 871 5.22 16.92 29.07
C ALA A 871 5.85 18.20 29.62
N ALA A 872 5.03 19.02 30.29
CA ALA A 872 5.52 20.11 31.13
C ALA A 872 5.87 19.54 32.51
N ILE A 873 7.01 19.94 33.08
CA ILE A 873 7.56 19.39 34.32
C ILE A 873 7.35 20.39 35.48
N PRO A 874 6.42 20.11 36.40
CA PRO A 874 6.15 21.01 37.53
C PRO A 874 7.36 21.14 38.47
N GLY A 875 7.53 22.31 39.08
CA GLY A 875 8.62 22.56 40.04
C GLY A 875 10.02 22.68 39.41
N THR A 876 10.12 22.79 38.09
CA THR A 876 11.36 23.19 37.41
C THR A 876 11.48 24.71 37.33
N GLU A 877 12.73 25.18 37.23
CA GLU A 877 13.13 26.60 37.21
C GLU A 877 14.01 26.84 35.97
N GLN A 878 13.86 27.99 35.33
CA GLN A 878 14.68 28.36 34.17
C GLN A 878 16.14 28.62 34.60
N GLY A 879 17.09 28.03 33.87
CA GLY A 879 18.53 28.18 34.14
C GLY A 879 19.09 27.26 35.24
N LYS A 880 18.31 26.28 35.70
CA LYS A 880 18.75 25.22 36.61
C LYS A 880 18.92 23.90 35.86
N GLU A 881 19.95 23.13 36.22
CA GLU A 881 20.25 21.86 35.58
C GLU A 881 19.38 20.72 36.14
N TYR A 882 18.82 19.94 35.22
CA TYR A 882 18.01 18.76 35.48
C TYR A 882 18.47 17.59 34.62
N SER A 883 18.52 16.40 35.22
CA SER A 883 18.72 15.13 34.54
C SER A 883 17.37 14.44 34.40
N ILE A 884 16.91 14.21 33.17
CA ILE A 884 15.63 13.57 32.87
C ILE A 884 15.90 12.18 32.31
N ARG A 885 15.53 11.14 33.07
CA ARG A 885 15.57 9.75 32.60
C ARG A 885 14.21 9.34 32.04
N PHE A 886 14.20 8.90 30.78
CA PHE A 886 13.03 8.31 30.12
C PHE A 886 13.14 6.78 30.16
N LYS A 887 11.99 6.10 30.19
CA LYS A 887 11.83 4.67 29.96
C LYS A 887 10.50 4.40 29.27
N SER A 888 10.48 3.52 28.29
CA SER A 888 9.26 2.98 27.69
C SER A 888 8.83 1.72 28.45
N ILE A 889 7.53 1.49 28.57
CA ILE A 889 6.95 0.31 29.22
C ILE A 889 5.86 -0.25 28.32
N ASP A 890 5.90 -1.55 28.06
CA ASP A 890 4.91 -2.27 27.26
C ASP A 890 3.70 -2.78 28.06
N THR A 891 2.77 -3.42 27.38
CA THR A 891 1.55 -3.96 27.99
C THR A 891 1.79 -5.24 28.80
N SER A 892 2.90 -5.96 28.58
CA SER A 892 3.37 -7.06 29.43
C SER A 892 4.09 -6.56 30.70
N GLY A 893 4.45 -5.28 30.75
CA GLY A 893 5.19 -4.62 31.82
C GLY A 893 6.71 -4.73 31.68
N ASN A 894 7.26 -5.15 30.53
CA ASN A 894 8.71 -5.04 30.33
C ASN A 894 9.10 -3.57 30.15
N VAL A 895 10.33 -3.24 30.52
CA VAL A 895 10.80 -1.86 30.67
C VAL A 895 12.05 -1.67 29.84
N SER A 896 12.06 -0.63 29.00
CA SER A 896 13.19 -0.30 28.14
C SER A 896 14.47 0.01 28.94
N LYS A 897 15.60 -0.01 28.25
CA LYS A 897 16.91 0.31 28.83
C LYS A 897 16.92 1.70 29.48
N GLY A 898 16.28 2.67 28.83
CA GLY A 898 16.08 4.04 29.28
C GLY A 898 17.24 4.96 28.90
N ILE A 899 16.91 6.07 28.25
CA ILE A 899 17.85 7.17 27.96
C ILE A 899 17.83 8.22 29.08
N THR A 900 18.85 9.07 29.13
CA THR A 900 18.91 10.20 30.05
C THR A 900 19.38 11.44 29.30
N VAL A 901 18.68 12.55 29.50
CA VAL A 901 18.90 13.84 28.83
C VAL A 901 19.08 14.92 29.89
N GLU A 902 20.09 15.77 29.73
CA GLU A 902 20.43 16.84 30.68
C GLU A 902 19.92 18.18 30.17
N SER A 903 19.15 18.93 30.96
CA SER A 903 18.67 20.28 30.60
C SER A 903 19.74 21.37 30.75
N GLY A 904 20.84 21.06 31.45
CA GLY A 904 21.93 22.00 31.77
C GLY A 904 23.00 22.11 30.69
N LYS A 905 23.25 21.01 29.97
CA LYS A 905 24.10 21.00 28.78
C LYS A 905 23.33 21.56 27.58
N GLN A 906 23.16 22.88 27.54
CA GLN A 906 23.27 23.52 26.24
C GLN A 906 24.75 23.46 25.85
N SER A 907 25.06 22.75 24.77
CA SER A 907 26.38 22.83 24.15
C SER A 907 26.68 24.28 23.81
N ALA A 908 27.55 24.92 24.60
CA ALA A 908 27.72 26.35 24.58
C ALA A 908 28.40 26.80 23.27
N PHE A 909 27.58 27.33 22.37
CA PHE A 909 28.00 27.98 21.14
C PHE A 909 27.46 29.40 21.10
N SER A 910 28.16 30.29 20.42
CA SER A 910 27.68 31.62 20.07
C SER A 910 27.53 31.74 18.55
N LEU A 911 26.40 32.32 18.14
CA LEU A 911 26.18 32.78 16.78
C LEU A 911 25.96 34.29 16.86
N THR A 912 26.85 35.05 16.23
CA THR A 912 26.87 36.52 16.31
C THR A 912 27.00 37.14 14.94
N VAL A 913 26.42 38.32 14.71
CA VAL A 913 26.69 39.16 13.54
C VAL A 913 27.34 40.45 14.03
N ASP A 914 28.55 40.72 13.53
CA ASP A 914 29.43 41.82 13.97
C ASP A 914 29.58 41.91 15.50
N GLY A 915 29.61 40.75 16.17
CA GLY A 915 29.74 40.61 17.63
C GLY A 915 28.43 40.67 18.43
N ASN A 916 27.28 40.94 17.79
CA ASN A 916 25.96 40.92 18.44
C ASN A 916 25.31 39.56 18.29
N ALA A 917 24.75 38.99 19.36
CA ALA A 917 24.11 37.67 19.32
C ALA A 917 22.84 37.66 18.44
N VAL A 918 22.76 36.70 17.52
CA VAL A 918 21.64 36.53 16.57
C VAL A 918 20.40 36.02 17.30
N LYS A 919 19.24 36.59 16.94
CA LYS A 919 17.90 36.18 17.39
C LYS A 919 17.02 35.88 16.18
N ASP A 920 15.95 35.14 16.44
CA ASP A 920 14.94 34.82 15.43
C ASP A 920 14.19 36.10 15.01
N GLY A 921 14.13 36.36 13.70
CA GLY A 921 13.54 37.57 13.13
C GLY A 921 14.44 38.81 13.09
N ASP A 922 15.73 38.72 13.49
CA ASP A 922 16.67 39.83 13.32
C ASP A 922 16.88 40.16 11.83
N ALA A 923 17.26 41.41 11.54
CA ALA A 923 17.67 41.86 10.21
C ALA A 923 19.10 42.40 10.24
N PHE A 924 19.93 41.94 9.31
CA PHE A 924 21.33 42.34 9.19
C PHE A 924 21.63 42.88 7.80
N GLU A 925 22.57 43.82 7.71
CA GLU A 925 23.10 44.26 6.42
C GLU A 925 23.98 43.16 5.81
N ASP A 926 23.95 43.02 4.49
CA ASP A 926 24.74 42.05 3.72
C ASP A 926 26.26 42.29 3.80
N ASP A 927 26.69 43.47 4.27
CA ASP A 927 28.08 43.73 4.59
C ASP A 927 28.51 43.19 5.96
N ALA A 928 27.62 42.67 6.79
CA ALA A 928 27.97 42.14 8.11
C ALA A 928 28.62 40.74 8.05
N VAL A 929 29.29 40.36 9.15
CA VAL A 929 29.98 39.07 9.28
C VAL A 929 29.34 38.22 10.37
N LEU A 930 28.76 37.09 9.96
CA LEU A 930 28.25 36.05 10.83
C LEU A 930 29.43 35.24 11.39
N THR A 931 29.63 35.27 12.70
CA THR A 931 30.65 34.48 13.40
C THR A 931 29.99 33.41 14.25
N PHE A 932 30.41 32.17 14.01
CA PHE A 932 30.01 30.97 14.74
C PHE A 932 31.20 30.49 15.58
N GLN A 933 30.96 30.21 16.86
CA GLN A 933 32.00 29.83 17.81
C GLN A 933 31.45 28.82 18.83
N VAL A 934 32.31 27.91 19.30
CA VAL A 934 32.05 27.02 20.44
C VAL A 934 32.93 27.38 21.64
N GLU A 935 32.39 27.22 22.85
CA GLU A 935 33.11 27.46 24.10
C GLU A 935 34.11 26.35 24.45
N GLU A 936 34.92 26.56 25.50
CA GLU A 936 36.11 25.75 25.76
C GLU A 936 35.84 24.28 26.15
N GLY A 937 34.60 23.95 26.51
CA GLY A 937 34.17 22.64 27.02
C GLY A 937 33.94 21.54 25.99
N LEU A 938 34.11 21.80 24.69
CA LEU A 938 33.95 20.78 23.64
C LEU A 938 34.97 19.63 23.85
N THR A 939 34.48 18.41 24.06
CA THR A 939 35.32 17.23 24.36
C THR A 939 36.14 16.79 23.15
N ALA A 940 37.24 16.07 23.40
CA ALA A 940 38.08 15.52 22.33
C ALA A 940 37.29 14.55 21.44
N GLY A 941 37.14 14.90 20.17
CA GLY A 941 36.29 14.18 19.20
C GLY A 941 34.90 14.78 18.98
N GLY A 942 34.50 15.79 19.77
CA GLY A 942 33.29 16.56 19.53
C GLY A 942 33.42 17.53 18.34
N ALA A 943 32.30 17.81 17.68
CA ALA A 943 32.20 18.76 16.58
C ALA A 943 30.86 19.50 16.62
N ALA A 944 30.85 20.73 16.14
CA ALA A 944 29.63 21.50 15.94
C ALA A 944 29.54 21.99 14.50
N THR A 945 28.37 21.88 13.90
CA THR A 945 28.11 22.26 12.51
C THR A 945 27.05 23.36 12.48
N LEU A 946 27.39 24.49 11.87
CA LEU A 946 26.42 25.47 11.41
C LEU A 946 26.04 25.13 9.96
N THR A 947 24.76 24.91 9.70
CA THR A 947 24.21 24.77 8.36
C THR A 947 23.46 26.06 8.00
N LEU A 948 24.02 26.83 7.08
CA LEU A 948 23.43 28.07 6.56
C LEU A 948 23.01 27.83 5.10
N ASN A 949 21.70 27.88 4.83
CA ASN A 949 21.09 27.57 3.52
C ASN A 949 21.62 26.27 2.89
N GLY A 950 21.65 25.18 3.67
CA GLY A 950 22.11 23.85 3.23
C GLY A 950 23.63 23.67 3.14
N LYS A 951 24.43 24.73 3.30
CA LYS A 951 25.90 24.62 3.35
C LYS A 951 26.39 24.47 4.79
N GLU A 952 27.14 23.39 5.04
CA GLU A 952 27.71 23.07 6.34
C GLU A 952 29.04 23.79 6.61
N TYR A 953 29.20 24.21 7.87
CA TYR A 953 30.37 24.89 8.41
C TYR A 953 30.72 24.29 9.77
N THR A 954 31.74 23.43 9.82
CA THR A 954 32.10 22.70 11.05
C THR A 954 33.22 23.40 11.83
N VAL A 955 32.99 23.58 13.14
CA VAL A 955 34.02 23.90 14.14
C VAL A 955 34.29 22.66 15.01
N ASN A 956 35.51 22.55 15.52
CA ASN A 956 35.95 21.43 16.35
C ASN A 956 36.90 21.93 17.46
N ALA A 957 37.44 21.01 18.26
CA ALA A 957 38.30 21.36 19.39
C ALA A 957 39.55 22.18 18.99
N ASP A 958 40.08 21.97 17.78
CA ASP A 958 41.29 22.61 17.24
C ASP A 958 40.99 23.94 16.50
N ASN A 959 39.81 24.05 15.88
CA ASN A 959 39.33 25.25 15.20
C ASN A 959 37.93 25.64 15.73
N ARG A 960 37.92 26.37 16.84
CA ARG A 960 36.72 26.64 17.66
C ARG A 960 35.83 27.79 17.16
N SER A 961 36.21 28.47 16.08
CA SER A 961 35.44 29.59 15.53
C SER A 961 35.62 29.70 14.01
N LEU A 962 34.58 30.17 13.33
CA LEU A 962 34.62 30.55 11.92
C LEU A 962 33.76 31.79 11.66
N SER A 963 34.11 32.52 10.61
CA SER A 963 33.40 33.73 10.17
C SER A 963 32.95 33.57 8.72
N ILE A 964 31.71 33.96 8.44
CA ILE A 964 31.02 33.87 7.17
C ILE A 964 30.53 35.29 6.83
N GLY A 965 30.93 35.84 5.68
CA GLY A 965 30.34 37.09 5.21
C GLY A 965 28.93 36.86 4.69
N LEU A 966 27.99 37.77 5.00
CA LEU A 966 26.60 37.69 4.53
C LEU A 966 26.40 38.22 3.09
N ALA A 967 27.48 38.65 2.44
CA ALA A 967 27.48 39.23 1.11
C ALA A 967 26.88 38.27 0.05
N GLY A 968 25.86 38.73 -0.66
CA GLY A 968 25.13 37.93 -1.65
C GLY A 968 24.11 36.94 -1.08
N LEU A 969 23.87 36.94 0.24
CA LEU A 969 22.85 36.12 0.90
C LEU A 969 21.59 36.93 1.22
N LEU A 970 21.06 37.71 0.27
CA LEU A 970 19.89 38.58 0.50
C LEU A 970 18.58 37.78 0.71
N GLY A 971 17.68 38.33 1.53
CA GLY A 971 16.37 37.72 1.86
C GLY A 971 16.40 36.90 3.15
N GLU A 972 15.42 36.00 3.35
CA GLU A 972 15.39 35.12 4.51
C GLU A 972 16.52 34.08 4.49
N GLN A 973 17.24 34.01 5.60
CA GLN A 973 18.32 33.06 5.86
C GLN A 973 17.91 32.14 6.99
N THR A 974 18.19 30.84 6.85
CA THR A 974 18.02 29.87 7.92
C THR A 974 19.37 29.27 8.31
N ALA A 975 19.75 29.46 9.57
CA ALA A 975 20.97 28.97 10.18
C ALA A 975 20.64 27.93 11.26
N ASN A 976 20.89 26.65 11.01
CA ASN A 976 20.75 25.59 12.00
C ASN A 976 22.13 25.25 12.59
N VAL A 977 22.32 25.47 13.89
CA VAL A 977 23.53 25.05 14.61
C VAL A 977 23.24 23.74 15.31
N ALA A 978 23.97 22.67 14.95
CA ALA A 978 23.94 21.37 15.60
C ALA A 978 25.28 21.08 16.30
N VAL A 979 25.27 20.81 17.62
CA VAL A 979 26.48 20.44 18.37
C VAL A 979 26.43 18.98 18.80
N LYS A 980 27.40 18.18 18.35
CA LYS A 980 27.51 16.77 18.70
C LYS A 980 28.49 16.56 19.85
N ASP A 981 27.94 16.52 21.05
CA ASP A 981 28.63 16.02 22.23
C ASP A 981 28.75 14.47 22.17
N GLY A 982 29.66 13.91 22.97
CA GLY A 982 29.98 12.48 22.94
C GLY A 982 28.86 11.52 23.38
N SER A 983 27.67 12.03 23.77
CA SER A 983 26.50 11.23 24.15
C SER A 983 25.66 10.74 22.96
N GLY A 984 25.92 11.23 21.75
CA GLY A 984 25.26 10.78 20.52
C GLY A 984 24.06 11.61 20.07
N HIS A 985 23.64 12.62 20.82
CA HIS A 985 22.53 13.52 20.47
C HIS A 985 23.07 14.89 20.03
N PRO A 986 22.66 15.43 18.87
CA PRO A 986 23.01 16.78 18.48
C PRO A 986 22.08 17.81 19.14
N ASP A 987 22.62 18.71 19.97
CA ASP A 987 21.92 19.93 20.37
C ASP A 987 21.73 20.80 19.12
N SER A 988 20.50 20.86 18.59
CA SER A 988 20.19 21.68 17.42
C SER A 988 19.41 22.95 17.79
N LYS A 989 19.77 24.07 17.17
CA LYS A 989 19.05 25.35 17.29
C LYS A 989 19.06 26.08 15.96
N THR A 990 17.86 26.34 15.46
CA THR A 990 17.63 27.14 14.25
C THR A 990 17.48 28.62 14.60
N PHE A 991 18.04 29.47 13.76
CA PHE A 991 17.87 30.92 13.75
C PHE A 991 17.42 31.32 12.33
N ARG A 992 16.30 32.03 12.23
CA ARG A 992 15.85 32.69 11.00
C ARG A 992 16.16 34.17 11.10
N PHE A 993 16.80 34.74 10.09
CA PHE A 993 17.09 36.17 10.04
C PHE A 993 17.00 36.68 8.60
N HIS A 994 16.68 37.96 8.44
CA HIS A 994 16.73 38.63 7.15
C HIS A 994 18.12 39.21 6.90
N VAL A 995 18.56 39.16 5.65
CA VAL A 995 19.70 39.94 5.17
C VAL A 995 19.22 40.95 4.14
N THR A 996 19.55 42.21 4.38
CA THR A 996 19.15 43.37 3.57
C THR A 996 20.38 44.06 2.99
N ALA A 997 20.21 44.77 1.87
CA ALA A 997 21.22 45.69 1.37
C ALA A 997 20.82 47.16 1.60
N SER A 998 21.81 48.02 1.81
CA SER A 998 21.70 49.47 1.87
C SER A 998 22.79 50.14 1.02
N LEU A 999 22.64 51.44 0.74
CA LEU A 999 23.72 52.20 0.09
C LEU A 999 25.02 52.20 0.94
N GLY A 1000 24.89 52.05 2.26
CA GLY A 1000 26.02 51.93 3.18
C GLY A 1000 26.72 50.58 3.04
N SER A 1001 25.96 49.48 3.06
CA SER A 1001 26.51 48.13 2.97
C SER A 1001 27.22 47.88 1.64
N ILE A 1002 26.62 48.29 0.52
CA ILE A 1002 27.24 48.23 -0.82
C ILE A 1002 28.54 49.03 -0.85
N GLN A 1003 28.59 50.22 -0.23
CA GLN A 1003 29.81 51.03 -0.17
C GLN A 1003 30.91 50.38 0.67
N ASN A 1004 30.56 49.71 1.78
CA ASN A 1004 31.48 48.97 2.63
C ASN A 1004 32.00 47.69 1.93
N LEU A 1005 31.12 46.96 1.24
CA LEU A 1005 31.47 45.82 0.39
C LEU A 1005 32.45 46.22 -0.70
N MET A 1006 32.15 47.27 -1.46
CA MET A 1006 33.09 47.84 -2.45
C MET A 1006 34.46 48.17 -1.85
N ALA A 1007 34.50 48.78 -0.66
CA ALA A 1007 35.75 49.13 0.00
C ALA A 1007 36.57 47.87 0.38
N ARG A 1008 35.90 46.80 0.84
CA ARG A 1008 36.56 45.51 1.16
C ARG A 1008 37.01 44.77 -0.10
N TYR A 1009 36.20 44.72 -1.15
CA TYR A 1009 36.61 44.13 -2.43
C TYR A 1009 37.77 44.91 -3.07
N ALA A 1010 37.81 46.24 -2.91
CA ALA A 1010 38.94 47.04 -3.35
C ALA A 1010 40.22 46.80 -2.53
N ALA A 1011 40.09 46.61 -1.21
CA ALA A 1011 41.22 46.22 -0.36
C ALA A 1011 41.74 44.79 -0.66
N ALA A 1012 40.86 43.88 -1.06
CA ALA A 1012 41.21 42.52 -1.49
C ALA A 1012 41.80 42.43 -2.91
N GLY A 1013 41.67 43.50 -3.71
CA GLY A 1013 42.06 43.50 -5.13
C GLY A 1013 41.03 42.87 -6.08
N ASP A 1014 39.83 42.57 -5.59
CA ASP A 1014 38.75 41.92 -6.34
C ASP A 1014 37.84 42.92 -7.09
N LEU A 1015 37.98 44.21 -6.76
CA LEU A 1015 37.36 45.35 -7.44
C LEU A 1015 38.40 46.47 -7.58
N GLY A 1016 38.70 46.94 -8.79
CA GLY A 1016 39.87 47.80 -9.01
C GLY A 1016 39.75 48.86 -10.10
N GLY A 1017 40.91 49.44 -10.43
CA GLY A 1017 41.07 50.32 -11.58
C GLY A 1017 40.13 51.54 -11.63
N PRO A 1018 39.78 52.03 -12.83
CA PRO A 1018 38.85 53.15 -13.01
C PRO A 1018 37.39 52.80 -12.70
N LEU A 1019 37.06 51.55 -12.38
CA LEU A 1019 35.69 51.13 -12.05
C LEU A 1019 35.28 51.58 -10.64
N VAL A 1020 36.16 51.43 -9.64
CA VAL A 1020 35.92 51.88 -8.25
C VAL A 1020 35.38 53.32 -8.18
N PRO A 1021 36.05 54.36 -8.73
CA PRO A 1021 35.54 55.73 -8.65
C PRO A 1021 34.24 55.97 -9.45
N GLN A 1022 33.96 55.20 -10.51
CA GLN A 1022 32.67 55.29 -11.22
C GLN A 1022 31.52 54.80 -10.33
N LEU A 1023 31.68 53.61 -9.74
CA LEU A 1023 30.71 53.00 -8.83
C LEU A 1023 30.49 53.86 -7.58
N THR A 1024 31.56 54.35 -6.95
CA THR A 1024 31.45 55.24 -5.77
C THR A 1024 30.74 56.55 -6.11
N ASN A 1025 30.93 57.11 -7.30
CA ASN A 1025 30.22 58.32 -7.72
C ASN A 1025 28.73 58.05 -8.00
N ALA A 1026 28.36 56.89 -8.54
CA ALA A 1026 26.97 56.49 -8.74
C ALA A 1026 26.25 56.30 -7.37
N LEU A 1027 26.86 55.60 -6.42
CA LEU A 1027 26.37 55.46 -5.04
C LEU A 1027 26.18 56.80 -4.33
N LYS A 1028 27.18 57.70 -4.38
CA LYS A 1028 27.06 59.05 -3.81
C LYS A 1028 25.93 59.87 -4.43
N GLN A 1029 25.70 59.73 -5.74
CA GLN A 1029 24.56 60.36 -6.39
C GLN A 1029 23.23 59.71 -5.99
N ALA A 1030 23.16 58.39 -5.84
CA ALA A 1030 21.98 57.69 -5.33
C ALA A 1030 21.62 58.18 -3.92
N GLN A 1031 22.58 58.23 -3.00
CA GLN A 1031 22.40 58.76 -1.65
C GLN A 1031 21.90 60.21 -1.69
N HIS A 1032 22.57 61.09 -2.43
CA HIS A 1032 22.18 62.50 -2.52
C HIS A 1032 20.75 62.71 -3.06
N GLN A 1033 20.31 61.91 -4.03
CA GLN A 1033 18.92 61.97 -4.51
C GLN A 1033 17.94 61.40 -3.47
N ARG A 1034 18.33 60.36 -2.72
CA ARG A 1034 17.51 59.74 -1.67
C ARG A 1034 17.31 60.69 -0.49
N ASP A 1035 18.38 61.33 -0.01
CA ASP A 1035 18.34 62.38 1.03
C ASP A 1035 17.48 63.58 0.60
N GLY A 1036 17.49 63.89 -0.70
CA GLY A 1036 16.65 64.91 -1.32
C GLY A 1036 15.19 64.49 -1.60
N GLY A 1037 14.76 63.31 -1.15
CA GLY A 1037 13.39 62.79 -1.33
C GLY A 1037 13.03 62.36 -2.76
N LYS A 1038 14.01 62.23 -3.67
CA LYS A 1038 13.79 61.97 -5.11
C LYS A 1038 14.02 60.51 -5.46
N THR A 1039 13.12 59.64 -5.01
CA THR A 1039 13.21 58.17 -5.16
C THR A 1039 13.53 57.73 -6.59
N ASP A 1040 12.80 58.20 -7.60
CA ASP A 1040 13.05 57.84 -9.02
C ASP A 1040 14.46 58.22 -9.49
N GLN A 1041 14.99 59.35 -9.03
CA GLN A 1041 16.34 59.78 -9.38
C GLN A 1041 17.39 58.95 -8.62
N ALA A 1042 17.12 58.50 -7.40
CA ALA A 1042 17.98 57.58 -6.67
C ALA A 1042 18.03 56.20 -7.34
N VAL A 1043 16.87 55.65 -7.72
CA VAL A 1043 16.74 54.41 -8.53
C VAL A 1043 17.53 54.51 -9.84
N LYS A 1044 17.41 55.65 -10.56
CA LYS A 1044 18.17 55.88 -11.80
C LYS A 1044 19.69 55.87 -11.59
N GLN A 1045 20.17 56.28 -10.41
CA GLN A 1045 21.60 56.23 -10.09
C GLN A 1045 22.07 54.82 -9.69
N LEU A 1046 21.21 53.99 -9.08
CA LEU A 1046 21.48 52.55 -8.92
C LEU A 1046 21.49 51.82 -10.27
N GLN A 1047 20.59 52.18 -11.20
CA GLN A 1047 20.65 51.67 -12.58
C GLN A 1047 21.94 52.09 -13.31
N ASN A 1048 22.43 53.32 -13.08
CA ASN A 1048 23.74 53.75 -13.56
C ASN A 1048 24.88 52.95 -12.90
N PHE A 1049 24.81 52.68 -11.59
CA PHE A 1049 25.77 51.84 -10.88
C PHE A 1049 25.86 50.45 -11.51
N ALA A 1050 24.73 49.76 -11.69
CA ALA A 1050 24.67 48.46 -12.36
C ALA A 1050 25.20 48.56 -13.81
N LYS A 1051 24.90 49.63 -14.55
CA LYS A 1051 25.45 49.85 -15.89
C LYS A 1051 26.98 50.01 -15.91
N HIS A 1052 27.57 50.70 -14.93
CA HIS A 1052 29.01 50.81 -14.80
C HIS A 1052 29.64 49.46 -14.43
N LEU A 1053 29.04 48.72 -13.50
CA LEU A 1053 29.46 47.40 -13.04
C LEU A 1053 29.42 46.33 -14.14
N ASN A 1054 28.45 46.42 -15.06
CA ASN A 1054 28.27 45.49 -16.16
C ASN A 1054 28.92 45.92 -17.49
N ASN A 1055 29.73 46.98 -17.51
CA ASN A 1055 30.44 47.42 -18.71
C ASN A 1055 31.55 46.41 -19.08
N GLU A 1056 31.45 45.78 -20.26
CA GLU A 1056 32.43 44.82 -20.77
C GLU A 1056 33.86 45.37 -20.78
N ALA A 1057 34.05 46.66 -21.09
CA ALA A 1057 35.37 47.30 -21.09
C ALA A 1057 35.98 47.47 -19.69
N MET A 1058 35.25 47.10 -18.63
CA MET A 1058 35.68 47.14 -17.23
C MET A 1058 35.71 45.73 -16.59
N SER A 1059 35.54 44.65 -17.35
CA SER A 1059 35.49 43.27 -16.83
C SER A 1059 36.78 42.88 -16.09
N ASP A 1060 37.94 43.27 -16.60
CA ASP A 1060 39.26 43.03 -15.98
C ASP A 1060 39.46 43.77 -14.64
N HIS A 1061 38.47 44.55 -14.20
CA HIS A 1061 38.50 45.34 -12.97
C HIS A 1061 37.50 44.88 -11.90
N VAL A 1062 36.78 43.77 -12.11
CA VAL A 1062 35.91 43.17 -11.10
C VAL A 1062 35.81 41.65 -11.28
N LYS A 1063 35.96 40.87 -10.22
CA LYS A 1063 35.71 39.42 -10.27
C LYS A 1063 34.21 39.14 -10.47
N ASP A 1064 33.87 38.10 -11.25
CA ASP A 1064 32.49 37.72 -11.51
C ASP A 1064 31.67 37.46 -10.22
N SER A 1065 32.29 36.91 -9.17
CA SER A 1065 31.65 36.73 -7.86
C SER A 1065 31.28 38.06 -7.18
N VAL A 1066 32.17 39.05 -7.22
CA VAL A 1066 31.92 40.40 -6.69
C VAL A 1066 30.85 41.12 -7.53
N LYS A 1067 30.93 40.95 -8.85
CA LYS A 1067 29.96 41.49 -9.81
C LYS A 1067 28.55 40.91 -9.59
N ALA A 1068 28.44 39.63 -9.23
CA ALA A 1068 27.15 39.01 -8.92
C ALA A 1068 26.52 39.60 -7.66
N VAL A 1069 27.30 39.72 -6.56
CA VAL A 1069 26.85 40.34 -5.29
C VAL A 1069 26.38 41.78 -5.53
N LEU A 1070 27.26 42.66 -6.01
CA LEU A 1070 26.95 44.09 -6.15
C LEU A 1070 25.79 44.38 -7.13
N ASN A 1071 25.49 43.48 -8.08
CA ASN A 1071 24.28 43.57 -8.91
C ASN A 1071 23.02 43.19 -8.11
N ALA A 1072 23.05 42.11 -7.33
CA ALA A 1072 21.92 41.67 -6.52
C ALA A 1072 21.52 42.74 -5.49
N ASP A 1073 22.51 43.35 -4.83
CA ASP A 1073 22.30 44.41 -3.82
C ASP A 1073 21.66 45.66 -4.45
N ALA A 1074 22.12 46.04 -5.65
CA ALA A 1074 21.57 47.16 -6.40
C ALA A 1074 20.13 46.89 -6.88
N ASP A 1075 19.85 45.69 -7.39
CA ASP A 1075 18.51 45.29 -7.82
C ASP A 1075 17.53 45.17 -6.64
N PHE A 1076 17.98 44.67 -5.50
CA PHE A 1076 17.22 44.62 -4.25
C PHE A 1076 16.75 46.02 -3.83
N LEU A 1077 17.67 46.99 -3.79
CA LEU A 1077 17.35 48.39 -3.49
C LEU A 1077 16.44 49.04 -4.53
N ILE A 1078 16.63 48.75 -5.82
CA ILE A 1078 15.77 49.25 -6.89
C ILE A 1078 14.33 48.77 -6.69
N ARG A 1079 14.11 47.48 -6.42
CA ARG A 1079 12.77 46.91 -6.17
C ARG A 1079 12.12 47.52 -4.92
N ALA A 1080 12.83 47.46 -3.79
CA ALA A 1080 12.33 47.98 -2.50
C ALA A 1080 11.91 49.47 -2.58
N TRP A 1081 12.63 50.28 -3.37
CA TRP A 1081 12.31 51.71 -3.54
C TRP A 1081 11.22 51.97 -4.57
N GLN A 1082 11.02 51.07 -5.54
CA GLN A 1082 9.89 51.15 -6.49
C GLN A 1082 8.58 50.69 -5.84
N GLU A 1083 8.62 49.66 -5.01
CA GLU A 1083 7.44 49.12 -4.31
C GLU A 1083 6.94 50.09 -3.23
N GLY A 1084 7.83 50.67 -2.41
CA GLY A 1084 7.49 51.71 -1.43
C GLY A 1084 7.11 53.08 -2.02
N SER A 1085 6.82 53.16 -3.32
CA SER A 1085 6.41 54.39 -4.02
C SER A 1085 5.02 54.28 -4.69
N ARG A 1086 4.29 53.18 -4.45
CA ARG A 1086 2.94 52.90 -4.96
C ARG A 1086 1.87 53.01 -3.87
#